data_AF-A0A328DDY5-F1
#
_entry.id   AF-A0A328DDY5-F1
#
_cell.length_a   1.000
_cell.length_b   1.000
_cell.length_c   1.000
_cell.angle_alpha   90.00
_cell.angle_beta   90.00
_cell.angle_gamma   90.00
#
_symmetry.space_group_name_H-M   'P 1'
#
loop_
_entity.id
_entity.type
_entity.pdbx_description
1 polymer ?
#
loop_
_entity_poly.entity_id
_entity_poly.type
_entity_poly.pdbx_seq_one_letter_code
_entity_poly.pdbx_strand_id
1 'polypeptide(L)'
;MVETLTAPCTSRWRRWIPSFLSTHKTLLALLWIGFCLTVFLWRWDSADTILLFRRAFPVRQLPRLRPVAFNLTDFGGIGDGVTINTAAFERAVLAISKLGKKGGGQLNVPPGLWLSAPFNLTSHMTLFLAEGAVILGIDDEKYWPLLPPLPSYGYGREHRGPRYGSLIHGQNLKDVVITGHNGTINGQGQTWWKKYRQKLLNHTRGPLVQIMWSSDILLYNVTLRDSPFWTFHPYDCKNVTVRDVTILAPTTEAPNTDGIDPDSCEDMLIENCYISVGDDGIAIKSGWDQYGIAYARPSRNILIRNVVVRSMVSAGVSIGSEMSGGVSNITVENLHVWSSRRAVRIKTAPGRGGYVKGITYQNLTFEDVRVGIVIKTDYNEHPDDKFDPKALPVLQDISYTSVHGEGVRVPVRLQGSEEIPIWNVTFRDMSVGVAYKKTNHVFQCSFVQGRVIGTVHPPPCVNLDLRRVLVEREGKTAKKHSWKEMSSPEAVDSGRFSGQKSNFSQTCTLLSQYLKERGSFGDLHLGTPNTTQTMNLLPMIENSGPGTRPVTRFTNFGSNFTKEEEEITKKICSSTVAKGGEAESSQMTIFYGGQVFVFNDFPAEKAEEIMVLASRGRTTNNPNIFSYNNSTLLPSKPAESSSTTVSITLGNQKPVNPITTSDLPIARRHSLARFLEKRKDRITSKGPYQMMGSNAMVVSSSKPEESNKAWLGLGGAQITVKIEPQS
;
A
#
# COMPACT_ATOMS: atom_id res chain seq x y z
N MET A 1 23.83 44.49 90.16
CA MET A 1 25.01 45.35 90.34
C MET A 1 25.32 45.98 89.00
N VAL A 2 25.65 47.24 88.81
CA VAL A 2 25.77 48.48 89.58
C VAL A 2 25.82 49.55 88.48
N GLU A 3 25.27 50.73 88.75
CA GLU A 3 25.21 51.89 87.85
C GLU A 3 26.56 52.41 87.37
N THR A 4 26.49 53.27 86.33
CA THR A 4 27.28 54.49 86.02
C THR A 4 28.05 54.42 84.71
N LEU A 5 28.20 55.46 83.89
CA LEU A 5 27.41 56.64 83.46
C LEU A 5 28.25 57.29 82.32
N THR A 6 27.63 58.18 81.52
CA THR A 6 28.19 59.10 80.49
C THR A 6 28.34 58.53 79.05
N ALA A 7 27.49 58.78 78.03
CA ALA A 7 26.96 60.01 77.36
C ALA A 7 27.88 60.55 76.23
N PRO A 8 27.39 61.34 75.24
CA PRO A 8 26.12 61.33 74.50
C PRO A 8 26.29 61.57 72.96
N CYS A 9 25.29 61.28 72.11
CA CYS A 9 24.93 62.18 70.97
C CYS A 9 23.65 61.76 70.22
N THR A 10 22.68 62.68 70.24
CA THR A 10 21.63 63.01 69.25
C THR A 10 21.29 62.04 68.08
N SER A 11 20.02 61.66 67.94
CA SER A 11 19.07 62.27 66.97
C SER A 11 17.84 61.40 66.68
N ARG A 12 16.73 61.75 67.33
CA ARG A 12 15.37 61.95 66.77
C ARG A 12 15.06 61.29 65.40
N TRP A 13 14.27 60.20 65.38
CA TRP A 13 13.16 60.04 64.44
C TRP A 13 11.96 59.38 65.13
N ARG A 14 10.84 60.11 65.06
CA ARG A 14 9.54 59.80 65.63
C ARG A 14 8.75 59.00 64.57
N ARG A 15 7.85 58.16 65.07
CA ARG A 15 6.65 57.59 64.42
C ARG A 15 6.13 58.43 63.23
N TRP A 16 5.56 57.76 62.23
CA TRP A 16 4.14 57.80 61.84
C TRP A 16 3.97 57.10 60.47
N ILE A 17 2.92 56.30 60.34
CA ILE A 17 2.49 55.55 59.16
C ILE A 17 2.31 56.50 57.95
N PRO A 18 2.62 56.03 56.73
CA PRO A 18 1.79 56.40 55.59
C PRO A 18 1.31 55.19 54.77
N SER A 19 0.01 55.24 54.50
CA SER A 19 -0.75 54.68 53.37
C SER A 19 0.07 54.13 52.19
N PHE A 20 -0.18 52.86 51.84
CA PHE A 20 0.05 52.35 50.48
C PHE A 20 -1.08 51.42 50.03
N LEU A 21 -2.30 51.94 50.07
CA LEU A 21 -3.44 51.40 49.32
C LEU A 21 -4.03 52.55 48.49
N SER A 22 -3.39 52.83 47.37
CA SER A 22 -4.05 53.46 46.24
C SER A 22 -3.21 53.24 45.00
N THR A 23 -3.69 52.37 44.13
CA THR A 23 -3.96 52.76 42.75
C THR A 23 -4.71 51.59 42.13
N HIS A 24 -5.85 51.85 41.51
CA HIS A 24 -6.55 50.87 40.67
C HIS A 24 -5.61 50.19 39.66
N LYS A 25 -4.46 50.80 39.36
CA LYS A 25 -3.37 50.28 38.52
C LYS A 25 -2.70 49.02 39.09
N THR A 26 -2.52 48.87 40.40
CA THR A 26 -1.93 47.63 40.97
C THR A 26 -2.93 46.48 40.94
N LEU A 27 -4.21 46.77 41.21
CA LEU A 27 -5.28 45.79 41.05
C LEU A 27 -5.44 45.37 39.58
N LEU A 28 -5.41 46.33 38.64
CA LEU A 28 -5.48 46.04 37.20
C LEU A 28 -4.26 45.23 36.75
N ALA A 29 -3.06 45.55 37.25
CA ALA A 29 -1.84 44.81 36.92
C ALA A 29 -1.91 43.37 37.44
N LEU A 30 -2.41 43.15 38.67
CA LEU A 30 -2.59 41.80 39.21
C LEU A 30 -3.67 41.02 38.45
N LEU A 31 -4.76 41.66 38.05
CA LEU A 31 -5.80 41.05 37.21
C LEU A 31 -5.27 40.72 35.80
N TRP A 32 -4.46 41.59 35.22
CA TRP A 32 -3.79 41.35 33.93
C TRP A 32 -2.77 40.22 34.01
N ILE A 33 -1.96 40.17 35.07
CA ILE A 33 -1.03 39.07 35.31
C ILE A 33 -1.80 37.76 35.52
N GLY A 34 -2.91 37.78 36.26
CA GLY A 34 -3.81 36.65 36.42
C GLY A 34 -4.42 36.17 35.09
N PHE A 35 -4.89 37.09 34.25
CA PHE A 35 -5.43 36.78 32.91
C PHE A 35 -4.35 36.26 31.96
N CYS A 36 -3.16 36.82 31.98
CA CYS A 36 -2.03 36.31 31.19
C CYS A 36 -1.60 34.93 31.67
N LEU A 37 -1.60 34.67 32.99
CA LEU A 37 -1.33 33.35 33.55
C LEU A 37 -2.41 32.33 33.18
N THR A 38 -3.70 32.70 33.17
CA THR A 38 -4.76 31.76 32.75
C THR A 38 -4.72 31.48 31.26
N VAL A 39 -4.42 32.47 30.41
CA VAL A 39 -4.20 32.25 28.96
C VAL A 39 -2.94 31.44 28.71
N PHE A 40 -1.88 31.67 29.48
CA PHE A 40 -0.63 30.92 29.37
C PHE A 40 -0.81 29.48 29.83
N LEU A 41 -1.50 29.24 30.95
CA LEU A 41 -1.85 27.90 31.42
C LEU A 41 -2.84 27.19 30.49
N TRP A 42 -3.81 27.91 29.90
CA TRP A 42 -4.72 27.33 28.89
C TRP A 42 -4.01 27.00 27.57
N ARG A 43 -3.06 27.84 27.16
CA ARG A 43 -2.22 27.60 25.97
C ARG A 43 -1.16 26.53 26.22
N TRP A 44 -0.65 26.41 27.44
CA TRP A 44 0.25 25.37 27.89
C TRP A 44 -0.48 24.02 27.99
N ASP A 45 -1.67 24.00 28.60
CA ASP A 45 -2.55 22.84 28.61
C ASP A 45 -2.93 22.43 27.19
N SER A 46 -3.20 23.39 26.29
CA SER A 46 -3.44 23.09 24.86
C SER A 46 -2.20 22.57 24.12
N ALA A 47 -0.99 23.03 24.46
CA ALA A 47 0.26 22.60 23.83
C ALA A 47 0.72 21.22 24.32
N ASP A 48 0.59 20.95 25.62
CA ASP A 48 0.85 19.64 26.22
C ASP A 48 -0.27 18.64 25.89
N THR A 49 -1.52 19.07 25.73
CA THR A 49 -2.60 18.21 25.21
C THR A 49 -2.30 17.75 23.77
N ILE A 50 -1.68 18.60 22.93
CA ILE A 50 -1.30 18.20 21.56
C ILE A 50 -0.12 17.21 21.55
N LEU A 51 0.76 17.23 22.56
CA LEU A 51 1.89 16.29 22.69
C LEU A 51 1.53 15.00 23.46
N LEU A 52 0.63 15.06 24.43
CA LEU A 52 0.16 13.90 25.23
C LEU A 52 -0.83 13.01 24.47
N PHE A 53 -1.50 13.52 23.42
CA PHE A 53 -2.34 12.70 22.53
C PHE A 53 -1.57 11.97 21.42
N ARG A 54 -0.24 12.13 21.31
CA ARG A 54 0.60 11.11 20.67
C ARG A 54 0.66 9.92 21.62
N ARG A 55 -0.41 9.13 21.64
CA ARG A 55 -0.49 7.84 22.32
C ARG A 55 0.78 7.09 21.93
N ALA A 56 1.70 6.91 22.88
CA ALA A 56 2.91 6.15 22.67
C ALA A 56 2.46 4.78 22.17
N PHE A 57 2.71 4.48 20.90
CA PHE A 57 2.47 3.14 20.38
C PHE A 57 3.20 2.19 21.32
N PRO A 58 2.55 1.10 21.77
CA PRO A 58 3.21 0.13 22.64
C PRO A 58 4.56 -0.22 22.01
N VAL A 59 5.65 -0.06 22.78
CA VAL A 59 7.01 -0.34 22.33
C VAL A 59 7.01 -1.76 21.78
N ARG A 60 7.07 -1.86 20.46
CA ARG A 60 6.82 -3.10 19.75
C ARG A 60 8.01 -4.01 19.99
N GLN A 61 7.77 -5.15 20.64
CA GLN A 61 8.81 -6.12 20.95
C GLN A 61 9.49 -6.56 19.65
N LEU A 62 10.81 -6.41 19.56
CA LEU A 62 11.59 -7.01 18.48
C LEU A 62 11.32 -8.52 18.47
N PRO A 63 11.16 -9.14 17.29
CA PRO A 63 10.95 -10.58 17.22
C PRO A 63 12.08 -11.31 17.94
N ARG A 64 11.73 -12.16 18.90
CA ARG A 64 12.71 -12.99 19.60
C ARG A 64 13.29 -13.98 18.59
N LEU A 65 14.62 -14.10 18.56
CA LEU A 65 15.28 -15.16 17.79
C LEU A 65 14.74 -16.51 18.26
N ARG A 66 14.38 -17.36 17.31
CA ARG A 66 13.89 -18.71 17.62
C ARG A 66 15.08 -19.57 18.09
N PRO A 67 14.92 -20.38 19.14
CA PRO A 67 16.02 -21.18 19.67
C PRO A 67 16.42 -22.34 18.75
N VAL A 68 15.53 -22.72 17.83
CA VAL A 68 15.76 -23.81 16.87
C VAL A 68 15.45 -23.29 15.47
N ALA A 69 16.30 -23.62 14.50
CA ALA A 69 16.08 -23.35 13.09
C ALA A 69 16.25 -24.64 12.29
N PHE A 70 15.37 -24.85 11.31
CA PHE A 70 15.43 -25.94 10.34
C PHE A 70 15.51 -25.37 8.94
N ASN A 71 16.11 -26.10 8.00
CA ASN A 71 15.99 -25.82 6.58
C ASN A 71 14.87 -26.66 5.97
N LEU A 72 14.19 -26.13 4.95
CA LEU A 72 13.17 -26.89 4.24
C LEU A 72 13.71 -28.18 3.58
N THR A 73 15.00 -28.17 3.20
CA THR A 73 15.72 -29.34 2.68
C THR A 73 15.82 -30.48 3.70
N ASP A 74 15.84 -30.18 5.00
CA ASP A 74 15.90 -31.19 6.07
C ASP A 74 14.63 -32.05 6.10
N PHE A 75 13.54 -31.53 5.52
CA PHE A 75 12.27 -32.21 5.36
C PHE A 75 12.05 -32.76 3.95
N GLY A 76 13.10 -32.85 3.13
CA GLY A 76 13.05 -33.38 1.76
C GLY A 76 12.50 -32.40 0.73
N GLY A 77 12.52 -31.09 1.01
CA GLY A 77 12.18 -30.09 0.01
C GLY A 77 13.24 -29.99 -1.09
N ILE A 78 12.80 -29.75 -2.33
CA ILE A 78 13.64 -29.56 -3.53
C ILE A 78 13.22 -28.26 -4.23
N GLY A 79 14.16 -27.32 -4.33
CA GLY A 79 13.94 -25.97 -4.87
C GLY A 79 14.13 -25.84 -6.39
N ASP A 80 13.64 -26.80 -7.17
CA ASP A 80 13.82 -26.90 -8.64
C ASP A 80 12.70 -26.22 -9.47
N GLY A 81 11.63 -25.75 -8.82
CA GLY A 81 10.46 -25.13 -9.45
C GLY A 81 9.45 -26.13 -10.04
N VAL A 82 9.68 -27.43 -9.87
CA VAL A 82 8.85 -28.50 -10.45
C VAL A 82 8.35 -29.45 -9.37
N THR A 83 9.20 -29.79 -8.39
CA THR A 83 8.85 -30.66 -7.28
C THR A 83 7.82 -29.98 -6.37
N ILE A 84 6.71 -30.68 -6.08
CA ILE A 84 5.69 -30.20 -5.15
C ILE A 84 6.18 -30.38 -3.71
N ASN A 85 6.46 -29.27 -3.05
CA ASN A 85 7.08 -29.20 -1.72
C ASN A 85 6.08 -29.15 -0.56
N THR A 86 4.76 -29.25 -0.81
CA THR A 86 3.72 -29.12 0.23
C THR A 86 3.98 -30.01 1.43
N ALA A 87 4.29 -31.29 1.20
CA ALA A 87 4.57 -32.24 2.28
C ALA A 87 5.84 -31.90 3.07
N ALA A 88 6.84 -31.26 2.45
CA ALA A 88 8.04 -30.80 3.15
C ALA A 88 7.71 -29.61 4.07
N PHE A 89 6.90 -28.65 3.59
CA PHE A 89 6.40 -27.55 4.41
C PHE A 89 5.56 -28.06 5.59
N GLU A 90 4.63 -28.98 5.35
CA GLU A 90 3.77 -29.55 6.40
C GLU A 90 4.58 -30.29 7.48
N ARG A 91 5.57 -31.10 7.08
CA ARG A 91 6.47 -31.76 8.04
C ARG A 91 7.28 -30.76 8.86
N ALA A 92 7.78 -29.70 8.23
CA ALA A 92 8.53 -28.64 8.91
C ALA A 92 7.65 -27.90 9.93
N VAL A 93 6.44 -27.52 9.54
CA VAL A 93 5.46 -26.86 10.42
C VAL A 93 5.08 -27.77 11.59
N LEU A 94 4.86 -29.07 11.33
CA LEU A 94 4.58 -30.04 12.39
C LEU A 94 5.75 -30.22 13.36
N ALA A 95 7.00 -30.14 12.88
CA ALA A 95 8.17 -30.18 13.75
C ALA A 95 8.25 -28.93 14.64
N ILE A 96 7.98 -27.75 14.07
CA ILE A 96 8.00 -26.47 14.80
C ILE A 96 6.85 -26.38 15.81
N SER A 97 5.66 -26.89 15.50
CA SER A 97 4.50 -26.81 16.42
C SER A 97 4.77 -27.52 17.75
N LYS A 98 5.58 -28.59 17.73
CA LYS A 98 6.04 -29.32 18.93
C LYS A 98 6.99 -28.50 19.81
N LEU A 99 7.55 -27.40 19.30
CA LEU A 99 8.48 -26.52 20.00
C LEU A 99 7.81 -25.30 20.64
N GLY A 100 6.48 -25.13 20.54
CA GLY A 100 5.79 -23.94 21.04
C GLY A 100 6.11 -23.60 22.51
N LYS A 101 6.09 -24.59 23.41
CA LYS A 101 6.45 -24.43 24.83
C LYS A 101 7.94 -24.12 25.07
N LYS A 102 8.79 -24.32 24.06
CA LYS A 102 10.24 -24.10 24.10
C LYS A 102 10.65 -22.80 23.39
N GLY A 103 9.71 -21.92 23.05
CA GLY A 103 9.98 -20.66 22.34
C GLY A 103 9.84 -20.74 20.82
N GLY A 104 9.39 -21.89 20.29
CA GLY A 104 9.09 -22.06 18.88
C GLY A 104 10.28 -22.41 18.00
N GLY A 105 10.13 -22.21 16.69
CA GLY A 105 11.14 -22.60 15.71
C GLY A 105 11.09 -21.76 14.44
N GLN A 106 12.23 -21.69 13.75
CA GLN A 106 12.39 -21.03 12.46
C GLN A 106 12.49 -22.06 11.34
N LEU A 107 11.79 -21.82 10.23
CA LEU A 107 11.93 -22.56 8.99
C LEU A 107 12.62 -21.66 7.96
N ASN A 108 13.83 -22.03 7.56
CA ASN A 108 14.57 -21.38 6.49
C ASN A 108 14.19 -22.03 5.15
N VAL A 109 13.75 -21.21 4.21
CA VAL A 109 13.59 -21.54 2.80
C VAL A 109 14.85 -21.02 2.08
N PRO A 110 15.78 -21.90 1.66
CA PRO A 110 17.00 -21.49 0.99
C PRO A 110 16.75 -20.97 -0.43
N PRO A 111 17.77 -20.38 -1.09
CA PRO A 111 17.65 -19.96 -2.49
C PRO A 111 17.16 -21.11 -3.38
N GLY A 112 16.23 -20.82 -4.29
CA GLY A 112 15.58 -21.83 -5.13
C GLY A 112 14.12 -21.53 -5.40
N LEU A 113 13.52 -22.33 -6.29
CA LEU A 113 12.11 -22.24 -6.66
C LEU A 113 11.32 -23.38 -5.98
N TRP A 114 10.45 -23.04 -5.04
CA TRP A 114 9.77 -24.00 -4.16
C TRP A 114 8.29 -24.06 -4.52
N LEU A 115 7.95 -24.88 -5.52
CA LEU A 115 6.55 -25.10 -5.92
C LEU A 115 5.78 -25.78 -4.79
N SER A 116 4.63 -25.23 -4.41
CA SER A 116 3.80 -25.74 -3.33
C SER A 116 2.32 -25.52 -3.58
N ALA A 117 1.51 -26.47 -3.13
CA ALA A 117 0.10 -26.24 -2.85
C ALA A 117 -0.03 -25.42 -1.54
N PRO A 118 -1.24 -24.93 -1.21
CA PRO A 118 -1.51 -24.30 0.08
C PRO A 118 -1.03 -25.10 1.28
N PHE A 119 -0.44 -24.42 2.26
CA PHE A 119 -0.04 -25.02 3.54
C PHE A 119 -0.31 -24.07 4.72
N ASN A 120 -0.50 -24.67 5.89
CA ASN A 120 -0.82 -23.94 7.12
C ASN A 120 0.45 -23.61 7.93
N LEU A 121 0.47 -22.46 8.59
CA LEU A 121 1.46 -22.07 9.60
C LEU A 121 1.05 -22.56 10.99
N THR A 122 1.96 -22.44 11.96
CA THR A 122 1.71 -22.73 13.37
C THR A 122 2.18 -21.57 14.27
N SER A 123 1.73 -21.54 15.53
CA SER A 123 2.13 -20.52 16.50
C SER A 123 3.61 -20.64 16.87
N HIS A 124 4.23 -19.53 17.28
CA HIS A 124 5.65 -19.45 17.61
C HIS A 124 6.58 -19.85 16.46
N MET A 125 6.18 -19.55 15.23
CA MET A 125 6.94 -19.88 14.03
C MET A 125 7.59 -18.63 13.45
N THR A 126 8.80 -18.79 12.91
CA THR A 126 9.39 -17.85 11.94
C THR A 126 9.53 -18.56 10.60
N LEU A 127 8.85 -18.10 9.56
CA LEU A 127 9.13 -18.48 8.18
C LEU A 127 10.14 -17.49 7.60
N PHE A 128 11.35 -17.96 7.32
CA PHE A 128 12.47 -17.16 6.83
C PHE A 128 12.77 -17.50 5.36
N LEU A 129 12.64 -16.54 4.45
CA LEU A 129 12.96 -16.70 3.03
C LEU A 129 14.31 -16.06 2.72
N ALA A 130 15.29 -16.88 2.37
CA ALA A 130 16.61 -16.37 1.97
C ALA A 130 16.53 -15.52 0.69
N GLU A 131 17.57 -14.73 0.44
CA GLU A 131 17.72 -14.05 -0.84
C GLU A 131 17.71 -15.08 -1.98
N GLY A 132 16.93 -14.83 -3.04
CA GLY A 132 16.75 -15.78 -4.13
C GLY A 132 15.85 -16.98 -3.83
N ALA A 133 15.25 -17.08 -2.63
CA ALA A 133 14.20 -18.04 -2.35
C ALA A 133 12.87 -17.56 -2.94
N VAL A 134 12.17 -18.42 -3.68
CA VAL A 134 10.84 -18.14 -4.24
C VAL A 134 9.90 -19.28 -3.88
N ILE A 135 8.92 -19.02 -3.02
CA ILE A 135 7.78 -19.94 -2.84
C ILE A 135 6.82 -19.70 -4.01
N LEU A 136 6.56 -20.74 -4.80
CA LEU A 136 5.70 -20.70 -5.98
C LEU A 136 4.38 -21.41 -5.69
N GLY A 137 3.27 -20.68 -5.80
CA GLY A 137 1.94 -21.27 -5.72
C GLY A 137 1.61 -22.08 -6.97
N ILE A 138 1.16 -23.32 -6.79
CA ILE A 138 0.61 -24.13 -7.89
C ILE A 138 -0.59 -23.38 -8.50
N ASP A 139 -0.63 -23.27 -9.83
CA ASP A 139 -1.66 -22.51 -10.56
C ASP A 139 -2.87 -23.36 -11.00
N ASP A 140 -2.89 -24.64 -10.60
CA ASP A 140 -4.02 -25.55 -10.76
C ASP A 140 -4.90 -25.54 -9.50
N GLU A 141 -6.13 -25.04 -9.65
CA GLU A 141 -7.11 -24.88 -8.57
C GLU A 141 -7.49 -26.19 -7.85
N LYS A 142 -7.27 -27.37 -8.47
CA LYS A 142 -7.58 -28.66 -7.83
C LYS A 142 -6.76 -28.93 -6.57
N TYR A 143 -5.60 -28.28 -6.44
CA TYR A 143 -4.74 -28.39 -5.25
C TYR A 143 -5.13 -27.43 -4.13
N TRP A 144 -6.07 -26.51 -4.39
CA TRP A 144 -6.42 -25.46 -3.45
C TRP A 144 -7.66 -25.87 -2.64
N PRO A 145 -7.55 -25.99 -1.31
CA PRO A 145 -8.67 -26.44 -0.49
C PRO A 145 -9.80 -25.41 -0.53
N LEU A 146 -11.04 -25.88 -0.50
CA LEU A 146 -12.19 -25.00 -0.34
C LEU A 146 -12.43 -24.72 1.15
N LEU A 147 -12.52 -23.44 1.47
CA LEU A 147 -12.89 -22.92 2.78
C LEU A 147 -14.30 -22.34 2.73
N PRO A 148 -15.02 -22.32 3.85
CA PRO A 148 -16.28 -21.58 3.92
C PRO A 148 -16.06 -20.08 3.65
N PRO A 149 -17.12 -19.35 3.29
CA PRO A 149 -17.13 -17.89 3.33
C PRO A 149 -16.59 -17.35 4.65
N LEU A 150 -16.07 -16.12 4.61
CA LEU A 150 -15.74 -15.42 5.84
C LEU A 150 -17.03 -15.18 6.64
N PRO A 151 -17.05 -15.41 7.97
CA PRO A 151 -18.25 -15.21 8.78
C PRO A 151 -18.84 -13.80 8.64
N SER A 152 -17.99 -12.79 8.49
CA SER A 152 -18.41 -11.39 8.31
C SER A 152 -18.87 -11.02 6.89
N TYR A 153 -18.90 -11.96 5.94
CA TYR A 153 -19.27 -11.71 4.53
C TYR A 153 -20.51 -12.49 4.08
N GLY A 154 -20.81 -13.62 4.70
CA GLY A 154 -21.91 -14.51 4.33
C GLY A 154 -21.68 -15.32 3.03
N TYR A 155 -21.00 -14.74 2.04
CA TYR A 155 -20.62 -15.37 0.78
C TYR A 155 -19.15 -15.14 0.44
N GLY A 156 -18.64 -15.88 -0.54
CA GLY A 156 -17.40 -15.51 -1.22
C GLY A 156 -17.56 -14.18 -1.94
N ARG A 157 -16.48 -13.38 -1.97
CA ARG A 157 -16.49 -12.02 -2.53
C ARG A 157 -16.82 -11.94 -4.02
N GLU A 158 -16.58 -13.02 -4.76
CA GLU A 158 -16.75 -13.08 -6.22
C GLU A 158 -17.86 -14.06 -6.63
N HIS A 159 -18.08 -15.09 -5.83
CA HIS A 159 -19.02 -16.17 -6.07
C HIS A 159 -19.72 -16.56 -4.77
N ARG A 160 -21.01 -16.90 -4.89
CA ARG A 160 -21.76 -17.49 -3.78
C ARG A 160 -21.15 -18.85 -3.40
N GLY A 161 -21.19 -19.18 -2.10
CA GLY A 161 -20.64 -20.43 -1.58
C GLY A 161 -19.16 -20.33 -1.20
N PRO A 162 -18.42 -21.45 -1.18
CA PRO A 162 -17.07 -21.50 -0.64
C PRO A 162 -16.06 -20.71 -1.49
N ARG A 163 -14.86 -20.58 -0.93
CA ARG A 163 -13.71 -19.89 -1.52
C ARG A 163 -12.49 -20.80 -1.51
N TYR A 164 -11.57 -20.62 -2.44
CA TYR A 164 -10.26 -21.26 -2.35
C TYR A 164 -9.48 -20.71 -1.13
N GLY A 165 -8.68 -21.57 -0.50
CA GLY A 165 -7.77 -21.21 0.59
C GLY A 165 -6.63 -20.30 0.12
N SER A 166 -5.77 -19.85 1.05
CA SER A 166 -4.59 -19.07 0.68
C SER A 166 -3.34 -19.95 0.54
N LEU A 167 -2.37 -19.54 -0.28
CA LEU A 167 -1.11 -20.30 -0.45
C LEU A 167 -0.40 -20.50 0.89
N ILE A 168 -0.29 -19.43 1.66
CA ILE A 168 0.17 -19.48 3.05
C ILE A 168 -1.02 -19.13 3.92
N HIS A 169 -1.42 -20.05 4.79
CA HIS A 169 -2.62 -19.92 5.60
C HIS A 169 -2.33 -20.06 7.10
N GLY A 170 -3.17 -19.46 7.94
CA GLY A 170 -3.07 -19.61 9.39
C GLY A 170 -4.36 -19.19 10.08
N GLN A 171 -4.75 -19.91 11.13
CA GLN A 171 -5.92 -19.59 11.95
C GLN A 171 -5.60 -19.77 13.42
N ASN A 172 -6.10 -18.88 14.28
CA ASN A 172 -5.93 -18.96 15.74
C ASN A 172 -4.45 -19.04 16.16
N LEU A 173 -3.58 -18.31 15.46
CA LEU A 173 -2.15 -18.31 15.68
C LEU A 173 -1.73 -17.19 16.64
N LYS A 174 -0.63 -17.44 17.35
CA LYS A 174 0.06 -16.44 18.14
C LYS A 174 1.54 -16.42 17.80
N ASP A 175 2.14 -15.24 17.74
CA ASP A 175 3.58 -15.07 17.56
C ASP A 175 4.08 -15.72 16.26
N VAL A 176 3.67 -15.14 15.14
CA VAL A 176 4.02 -15.60 13.78
C VAL A 176 4.86 -14.54 13.09
N VAL A 177 6.02 -14.94 12.60
CA VAL A 177 6.94 -14.08 11.86
C VAL A 177 7.11 -14.63 10.45
N ILE A 178 6.89 -13.80 9.43
CA ILE A 178 7.26 -14.09 8.04
C ILE A 178 8.29 -13.04 7.65
N THR A 179 9.50 -13.48 7.33
CA THR A 179 10.62 -12.59 7.06
C THR A 179 11.61 -13.18 6.08
N GLY A 180 12.64 -12.44 5.71
CA GLY A 180 13.72 -12.96 4.89
C GLY A 180 14.82 -11.95 4.64
N HIS A 181 15.60 -12.24 3.61
CA HIS A 181 16.47 -11.28 2.93
C HIS A 181 15.85 -10.93 1.58
N ASN A 182 14.63 -10.38 1.62
CA ASN A 182 13.85 -10.06 0.43
C ASN A 182 13.52 -11.27 -0.47
N GLY A 183 13.37 -12.47 0.12
CA GLY A 183 12.82 -13.63 -0.58
C GLY A 183 11.37 -13.40 -1.01
N THR A 184 10.90 -14.18 -1.99
CA THR A 184 9.62 -13.95 -2.68
C THR A 184 8.58 -15.03 -2.38
N ILE A 185 7.33 -14.62 -2.16
CA ILE A 185 6.15 -15.48 -2.22
C ILE A 185 5.39 -15.08 -3.49
N ASN A 186 5.29 -15.99 -4.45
CA ASN A 186 4.68 -15.74 -5.75
C ASN A 186 3.48 -16.66 -5.97
N GLY A 187 2.30 -16.07 -6.17
CA GLY A 187 1.03 -16.78 -6.30
C GLY A 187 0.73 -17.36 -7.69
N GLN A 188 1.55 -17.05 -8.70
CA GLN A 188 1.31 -17.42 -10.10
C GLN A 188 -0.11 -17.05 -10.59
N GLY A 189 -0.57 -15.84 -10.23
CA GLY A 189 -1.95 -15.38 -10.43
C GLY A 189 -2.44 -15.32 -11.87
N GLN A 190 -1.58 -15.39 -12.89
CA GLN A 190 -1.94 -15.21 -14.29
C GLN A 190 -3.04 -16.17 -14.76
N THR A 191 -2.94 -17.45 -14.42
CA THR A 191 -3.95 -18.47 -14.76
C THR A 191 -5.28 -18.16 -14.05
N TRP A 192 -5.23 -17.79 -12.77
CA TRP A 192 -6.40 -17.40 -11.98
C TRP A 192 -7.12 -16.19 -12.57
N TRP A 193 -6.38 -15.14 -12.93
CA TRP A 193 -6.95 -13.91 -13.49
C TRP A 193 -7.58 -14.15 -14.86
N LYS A 194 -6.97 -15.00 -15.69
CA LYS A 194 -7.53 -15.42 -16.98
C LYS A 194 -8.85 -16.16 -16.79
N LYS A 195 -8.88 -17.17 -15.91
CA LYS A 195 -10.11 -17.94 -15.60
C LYS A 195 -11.20 -17.06 -14.99
N TYR A 196 -10.85 -16.13 -14.10
CA TYR A 196 -11.79 -15.15 -13.54
C TYR A 196 -12.46 -14.29 -14.63
N ARG A 197 -11.66 -13.68 -15.51
CA ARG A 197 -12.19 -12.86 -16.63
C ARG A 197 -13.07 -13.67 -17.59
N GLN A 198 -12.72 -14.94 -17.78
CA GLN A 198 -13.47 -15.88 -18.62
C GLN A 198 -14.66 -16.52 -17.89
N LYS A 199 -14.89 -16.19 -16.61
CA LYS A 199 -15.94 -16.77 -15.75
C LYS A 199 -15.88 -18.30 -15.67
N LEU A 200 -14.67 -18.86 -15.64
CA LEU A 200 -14.42 -20.31 -15.58
C LEU A 200 -14.22 -20.82 -14.15
N LEU A 201 -14.22 -19.95 -13.14
CA LEU A 201 -14.08 -20.32 -11.74
C LEU A 201 -15.46 -20.56 -11.13
N ASN A 202 -15.59 -21.65 -10.37
CA ASN A 202 -16.82 -21.98 -9.64
C ASN A 202 -16.89 -21.35 -8.25
N HIS A 203 -15.74 -20.91 -7.72
CA HIS A 203 -15.59 -20.43 -6.34
C HIS A 203 -14.75 -19.15 -6.30
N THR A 204 -14.90 -18.39 -5.22
CA THR A 204 -14.12 -17.16 -5.01
C THR A 204 -12.63 -17.49 -4.87
N ARG A 205 -11.77 -16.73 -5.53
CA ARG A 205 -10.31 -16.90 -5.48
C ARG A 205 -9.77 -16.67 -4.06
N GLY A 206 -8.70 -17.40 -3.73
CA GLY A 206 -8.05 -17.32 -2.43
C GLY A 206 -6.96 -16.24 -2.37
N PRO A 207 -6.73 -15.59 -1.21
CA PRO A 207 -5.62 -14.66 -1.06
C PRO A 207 -4.24 -15.35 -1.19
N LEU A 208 -3.16 -14.58 -1.39
CA LEU A 208 -1.80 -15.16 -1.37
C LEU A 208 -1.40 -15.60 0.05
N VAL A 209 -1.53 -14.69 1.02
CA VAL A 209 -1.24 -14.94 2.43
C VAL A 209 -2.45 -14.51 3.26
N GLN A 210 -3.04 -15.44 4.03
CA GLN A 210 -4.17 -15.15 4.91
C GLN A 210 -3.90 -15.68 6.32
N ILE A 211 -4.02 -14.80 7.30
CA ILE A 211 -3.93 -15.16 8.73
C ILE A 211 -5.22 -14.69 9.39
N MET A 212 -5.90 -15.59 10.10
CA MET A 212 -7.24 -15.36 10.65
C MET A 212 -7.25 -15.52 12.17
N TRP A 213 -8.01 -14.69 12.89
CA TRP A 213 -8.25 -14.81 14.34
C TRP A 213 -6.97 -14.95 15.17
N SER A 214 -5.95 -14.20 14.79
CA SER A 214 -4.58 -14.41 15.28
C SER A 214 -4.01 -13.16 15.93
N SER A 215 -2.92 -13.31 16.68
CA SER A 215 -2.25 -12.19 17.35
C SER A 215 -0.74 -12.25 17.26
N ASP A 216 -0.10 -11.09 17.43
CA ASP A 216 1.36 -10.95 17.42
C ASP A 216 1.96 -11.42 16.09
N ILE A 217 1.56 -10.75 15.00
CA ILE A 217 1.96 -11.09 13.64
C ILE A 217 2.98 -10.07 13.15
N LEU A 218 4.07 -10.56 12.56
CA LEU A 218 5.10 -9.72 11.95
C LEU A 218 5.45 -10.22 10.55
N LEU A 219 5.16 -9.41 9.54
CA LEU A 219 5.55 -9.62 8.15
C LEU A 219 6.58 -8.54 7.77
N TYR A 220 7.81 -8.91 7.41
CA TYR A 220 8.81 -7.92 7.01
C TYR A 220 9.89 -8.41 6.06
N ASN A 221 10.52 -7.50 5.32
CA ASN A 221 11.67 -7.78 4.45
C ASN A 221 11.47 -8.98 3.49
N VAL A 222 10.32 -9.01 2.84
CA VAL A 222 9.93 -10.02 1.83
C VAL A 222 9.22 -9.34 0.65
N THR A 223 9.20 -10.04 -0.48
CA THR A 223 8.41 -9.66 -1.65
C THR A 223 7.19 -10.57 -1.81
N LEU A 224 6.01 -9.97 -1.97
CA LEU A 224 4.77 -10.67 -2.33
C LEU A 224 4.44 -10.37 -3.78
N ARG A 225 4.17 -11.39 -4.58
CA ARG A 225 4.04 -11.24 -6.03
C ARG A 225 2.88 -12.04 -6.62
N ASP A 226 2.23 -11.44 -7.62
CA ASP A 226 1.29 -12.09 -8.53
C ASP A 226 0.24 -12.95 -7.78
N SER A 227 -0.42 -12.35 -6.79
CA SER A 227 -1.47 -13.02 -6.00
C SER A 227 -2.65 -13.46 -6.89
N PRO A 228 -3.26 -14.64 -6.65
CA PRO A 228 -4.51 -15.02 -7.32
C PRO A 228 -5.65 -14.04 -7.08
N PHE A 229 -5.69 -13.40 -5.90
CA PHE A 229 -6.73 -12.47 -5.42
C PHE A 229 -6.08 -11.41 -4.51
N TRP A 230 -6.67 -11.07 -3.37
CA TRP A 230 -6.05 -10.23 -2.33
C TRP A 230 -4.68 -10.78 -1.91
N THR A 231 -3.72 -9.90 -1.60
CA THR A 231 -2.32 -10.33 -1.41
C THR A 231 -2.02 -10.70 0.04
N PHE A 232 -2.01 -9.74 0.97
CA PHE A 232 -1.89 -10.03 2.40
C PHE A 232 -3.19 -9.67 3.12
N HIS A 233 -3.90 -10.70 3.61
CA HIS A 233 -5.20 -10.55 4.26
C HIS A 233 -5.15 -11.04 5.71
N PRO A 234 -4.77 -10.17 6.67
CA PRO A 234 -5.06 -10.39 8.07
C PRO A 234 -6.55 -10.17 8.34
N TYR A 235 -7.23 -11.20 8.85
CA TYR A 235 -8.66 -11.21 9.15
C TYR A 235 -8.88 -11.38 10.65
N ASP A 236 -9.56 -10.43 11.29
CA ASP A 236 -9.80 -10.40 12.74
C ASP A 236 -8.53 -10.68 13.54
N CYS A 237 -7.45 -9.97 13.20
CA CYS A 237 -6.14 -10.11 13.83
C CYS A 237 -5.82 -8.94 14.74
N LYS A 238 -5.00 -9.19 15.77
CA LYS A 238 -4.56 -8.19 16.73
C LYS A 238 -3.04 -8.06 16.79
N ASN A 239 -2.52 -6.84 16.93
CA ASN A 239 -1.09 -6.57 17.00
C ASN A 239 -0.35 -7.08 15.74
N VAL A 240 -0.62 -6.45 14.60
CA VAL A 240 -0.06 -6.84 13.29
C VAL A 240 0.96 -5.80 12.81
N THR A 241 2.14 -6.26 12.41
CA THR A 241 3.20 -5.45 11.82
C THR A 241 3.43 -5.86 10.39
N VAL A 242 3.41 -4.88 9.47
CA VAL A 242 3.92 -5.05 8.11
C VAL A 242 4.98 -3.98 7.89
N ARG A 243 6.24 -4.36 7.66
CA ARG A 243 7.31 -3.38 7.40
C ARG A 243 8.30 -3.81 6.34
N ASP A 244 8.80 -2.87 5.55
CA ASP A 244 9.84 -3.14 4.55
C ASP A 244 9.41 -4.24 3.56
N VAL A 245 8.13 -4.25 3.18
CA VAL A 245 7.54 -5.24 2.25
C VAL A 245 7.35 -4.64 0.87
N THR A 246 7.69 -5.42 -0.15
CA THR A 246 7.40 -5.10 -1.55
C THR A 246 6.23 -5.95 -2.05
N ILE A 247 5.18 -5.34 -2.61
CA ILE A 247 4.02 -6.04 -3.18
C ILE A 247 3.88 -5.67 -4.66
N LEU A 248 3.88 -6.69 -5.53
CA LEU A 248 3.88 -6.52 -6.98
C LEU A 248 2.82 -7.37 -7.65
N ALA A 249 1.98 -6.74 -8.46
CA ALA A 249 1.14 -7.38 -9.46
C ALA A 249 1.04 -6.46 -10.69
N PRO A 250 0.68 -6.98 -11.87
CA PRO A 250 0.39 -6.14 -13.03
C PRO A 250 -0.64 -5.06 -12.67
N THR A 251 -0.35 -3.80 -12.96
CA THR A 251 -1.24 -2.68 -12.63
C THR A 251 -2.54 -2.66 -13.43
N THR A 252 -2.63 -3.53 -14.44
CA THR A 252 -3.79 -3.76 -15.29
C THR A 252 -3.92 -5.27 -15.50
N GLU A 253 -5.14 -5.77 -15.71
CA GLU A 253 -5.43 -7.19 -15.94
C GLU A 253 -5.14 -8.16 -14.78
N ALA A 254 -4.84 -7.66 -13.58
CA ALA A 254 -4.75 -8.44 -12.34
C ALA A 254 -5.93 -8.06 -11.41
N PRO A 255 -7.15 -8.58 -11.66
CA PRO A 255 -8.36 -8.16 -10.97
C PRO A 255 -8.31 -8.55 -9.49
N ASN A 256 -8.68 -7.59 -8.62
CA ASN A 256 -8.79 -7.78 -7.17
C ASN A 256 -7.46 -8.20 -6.51
N THR A 257 -6.35 -7.67 -7.02
CA THR A 257 -5.02 -7.85 -6.43
C THR A 257 -4.73 -6.77 -5.40
N ASP A 258 -5.61 -6.62 -4.42
CA ASP A 258 -5.41 -5.70 -3.31
C ASP A 258 -4.07 -6.03 -2.61
N GLY A 259 -3.34 -5.01 -2.15
CA GLY A 259 -2.02 -5.20 -1.55
C GLY A 259 -2.09 -5.71 -0.11
N ILE A 260 -2.65 -4.90 0.79
CA ILE A 260 -2.86 -5.28 2.20
C ILE A 260 -4.31 -5.00 2.58
N ASP A 261 -4.98 -6.01 3.13
CA ASP A 261 -6.40 -5.96 3.49
C ASP A 261 -6.59 -6.15 5.01
N PRO A 262 -6.40 -5.12 5.86
CA PRO A 262 -6.78 -5.21 7.25
C PRO A 262 -8.29 -5.34 7.36
N ASP A 263 -8.77 -6.55 7.61
CA ASP A 263 -10.20 -6.84 7.78
C ASP A 263 -10.49 -7.14 9.24
N SER A 264 -11.30 -6.29 9.87
CA SER A 264 -11.67 -6.41 11.29
C SER A 264 -10.46 -6.45 12.24
N CYS A 265 -9.35 -5.80 11.87
CA CYS A 265 -8.08 -5.88 12.62
C CYS A 265 -7.94 -4.77 13.68
N GLU A 266 -7.26 -5.09 14.78
CA GLU A 266 -6.98 -4.16 15.87
C GLU A 266 -5.47 -4.00 16.11
N ASP A 267 -5.02 -2.75 16.34
CA ASP A 267 -3.63 -2.42 16.68
C ASP A 267 -2.64 -2.86 15.59
N MET A 268 -2.72 -2.24 14.42
CA MET A 268 -1.90 -2.58 13.26
C MET A 268 -0.99 -1.42 12.84
N LEU A 269 0.23 -1.75 12.41
CA LEU A 269 1.14 -0.78 11.79
C LEU A 269 1.68 -1.33 10.48
N ILE A 270 1.55 -0.53 9.42
CA ILE A 270 2.05 -0.75 8.07
C ILE A 270 3.06 0.36 7.78
N GLU A 271 4.33 0.02 7.55
CA GLU A 271 5.35 1.03 7.30
C GLU A 271 6.43 0.66 6.28
N ASN A 272 7.01 1.66 5.64
CA ASN A 272 8.16 1.48 4.73
C ASN A 272 7.90 0.48 3.59
N CYS A 273 6.65 0.40 3.11
CA CYS A 273 6.26 -0.56 2.06
C CYS A 273 6.24 0.11 0.68
N TYR A 274 6.54 -0.69 -0.35
CA TYR A 274 6.32 -0.35 -1.75
C TYR A 274 5.26 -1.27 -2.36
N ILE A 275 4.16 -0.70 -2.87
CA ILE A 275 3.00 -1.44 -3.36
C ILE A 275 2.67 -0.99 -4.78
N SER A 276 2.69 -1.92 -5.75
CA SER A 276 2.27 -1.67 -7.13
C SER A 276 1.38 -2.80 -7.60
N VAL A 277 0.07 -2.53 -7.71
CA VAL A 277 -0.93 -3.59 -7.87
C VAL A 277 -2.09 -3.20 -8.81
N GLY A 278 -2.92 -4.19 -9.15
CA GLY A 278 -4.07 -4.07 -10.04
C GLY A 278 -5.37 -3.61 -9.37
N ASP A 279 -5.44 -3.51 -8.05
CA ASP A 279 -6.61 -2.97 -7.30
C ASP A 279 -6.16 -2.03 -6.16
N ASP A 280 -6.83 -2.00 -5.00
CA ASP A 280 -6.49 -1.12 -3.89
C ASP A 280 -5.10 -1.46 -3.30
N GLY A 281 -4.22 -0.48 -3.11
CA GLY A 281 -2.89 -0.73 -2.52
C GLY A 281 -2.99 -1.19 -1.05
N ILE A 282 -3.78 -0.47 -0.26
CA ILE A 282 -4.20 -0.90 1.08
C ILE A 282 -5.72 -0.71 1.17
N ALA A 283 -6.45 -1.75 1.56
CA ALA A 283 -7.91 -1.74 1.67
C ALA A 283 -8.35 -2.12 3.09
N ILE A 284 -8.72 -1.13 3.90
CA ILE A 284 -9.20 -1.36 5.27
C ILE A 284 -10.68 -1.76 5.22
N LYS A 285 -11.00 -2.92 5.79
CA LYS A 285 -12.31 -3.58 5.77
C LYS A 285 -12.73 -4.01 7.17
N SER A 286 -14.00 -4.39 7.33
CA SER A 286 -14.56 -4.91 8.57
C SER A 286 -15.89 -5.64 8.32
N GLY A 287 -15.93 -6.54 7.33
CA GLY A 287 -17.16 -7.28 6.98
C GLY A 287 -18.20 -6.53 6.14
N TRP A 288 -19.19 -7.27 5.65
CA TRP A 288 -20.12 -6.86 4.59
C TRP A 288 -21.58 -6.98 5.03
N ASP A 289 -22.30 -5.86 4.99
CA ASP A 289 -23.73 -5.68 5.29
C ASP A 289 -24.16 -6.37 6.59
N GLN A 290 -25.30 -7.07 6.59
CA GLN A 290 -25.86 -7.73 7.76
C GLN A 290 -24.90 -8.74 8.39
N TYR A 291 -24.01 -9.34 7.60
CA TYR A 291 -23.01 -10.29 8.10
C TYR A 291 -21.90 -9.57 8.87
N GLY A 292 -21.42 -8.44 8.35
CA GLY A 292 -20.45 -7.61 9.05
C GLY A 292 -21.03 -6.94 10.31
N ILE A 293 -22.30 -6.51 10.24
CA ILE A 293 -23.04 -5.98 11.39
C ILE A 293 -23.18 -7.05 12.48
N ALA A 294 -23.59 -8.27 12.11
CA ALA A 294 -23.73 -9.38 13.06
C ALA A 294 -22.37 -9.84 13.62
N TYR A 295 -21.32 -9.80 12.81
CA TYR A 295 -19.96 -10.13 13.24
C TYR A 295 -19.41 -9.12 14.26
N ALA A 296 -19.78 -7.84 14.11
CA ALA A 296 -19.55 -6.78 15.09
C ALA A 296 -18.08 -6.57 15.51
N ARG A 297 -17.12 -6.82 14.59
CA ARG A 297 -15.69 -6.55 14.80
C ARG A 297 -15.23 -5.39 13.91
N PRO A 298 -14.77 -4.26 14.48
CA PRO A 298 -14.26 -3.16 13.69
C PRO A 298 -12.80 -3.33 13.30
N SER A 299 -12.38 -2.68 12.22
CA SER A 299 -10.96 -2.35 12.01
C SER A 299 -10.62 -1.06 12.75
N ARG A 300 -9.68 -1.11 13.71
CA ARG A 300 -9.32 0.07 14.51
C ARG A 300 -7.88 0.14 14.96
N ASN A 301 -7.43 1.36 15.28
CA ASN A 301 -6.07 1.66 15.72
C ASN A 301 -5.04 1.20 14.68
N ILE A 302 -5.17 1.69 13.45
CA ILE A 302 -4.26 1.33 12.35
C ILE A 302 -3.43 2.55 11.97
N LEU A 303 -2.11 2.40 12.02
CA LEU A 303 -1.15 3.40 11.53
C LEU A 303 -0.53 2.92 10.20
N ILE A 304 -0.63 3.74 9.17
CA ILE A 304 0.01 3.54 7.87
C ILE A 304 1.01 4.67 7.69
N ARG A 305 2.30 4.37 7.52
CA ARG A 305 3.33 5.42 7.34
C ARG A 305 4.45 5.10 6.38
N ASN A 306 4.98 6.11 5.69
CA ASN A 306 6.13 5.96 4.79
C ASN A 306 5.85 4.90 3.70
N VAL A 307 4.70 4.98 3.04
CA VAL A 307 4.29 4.00 2.02
C VAL A 307 4.27 4.66 0.65
N VAL A 308 4.80 3.95 -0.35
CA VAL A 308 4.73 4.33 -1.76
C VAL A 308 3.77 3.39 -2.49
N VAL A 309 2.77 3.94 -3.18
CA VAL A 309 1.73 3.15 -3.84
C VAL A 309 1.53 3.55 -5.30
N ARG A 310 1.32 2.54 -6.15
CA ARG A 310 0.78 2.66 -7.51
C ARG A 310 -0.40 1.72 -7.73
N SER A 311 -1.55 2.27 -8.11
CA SER A 311 -2.78 1.54 -8.44
C SER A 311 -3.53 2.20 -9.60
N MET A 312 -3.51 1.57 -10.78
CA MET A 312 -4.08 2.15 -12.01
C MET A 312 -5.59 1.89 -12.18
N VAL A 313 -6.17 0.97 -11.40
CA VAL A 313 -7.59 0.60 -11.51
C VAL A 313 -8.42 1.14 -10.35
N SER A 314 -7.94 1.02 -9.11
CA SER A 314 -8.72 1.40 -7.92
C SER A 314 -8.15 2.61 -7.16
N ALA A 315 -7.45 2.42 -6.04
CA ALA A 315 -6.93 3.48 -5.19
C ALA A 315 -5.61 3.12 -4.48
N GLY A 316 -4.88 4.13 -3.99
CA GLY A 316 -3.71 3.93 -3.15
C GLY A 316 -4.06 3.37 -1.77
N VAL A 317 -4.79 4.13 -0.97
CA VAL A 317 -5.35 3.70 0.32
C VAL A 317 -6.87 3.85 0.28
N SER A 318 -7.58 2.80 0.66
CA SER A 318 -9.03 2.67 0.53
C SER A 318 -9.63 2.20 1.85
N ILE A 319 -10.77 2.76 2.24
CA ILE A 319 -11.60 2.27 3.33
C ILE A 319 -12.92 1.77 2.74
N GLY A 320 -13.26 0.52 3.03
CA GLY A 320 -14.46 -0.17 2.56
C GLY A 320 -14.24 -0.99 1.28
N SER A 321 -15.29 -1.40 0.58
CA SER A 321 -16.69 -1.05 0.87
C SER A 321 -17.28 -1.91 1.97
N GLU A 322 -16.63 -3.01 2.29
CA GLU A 322 -16.98 -3.93 3.35
C GLU A 322 -16.54 -3.29 4.68
N MET A 323 -17.33 -2.36 5.23
CA MET A 323 -17.01 -1.58 6.44
C MET A 323 -18.07 -1.73 7.56
N SER A 324 -18.86 -2.79 7.49
CA SER A 324 -20.11 -2.94 8.25
C SER A 324 -19.93 -3.16 9.75
N GLY A 325 -18.83 -3.79 10.16
CA GLY A 325 -18.38 -3.89 11.56
C GLY A 325 -17.81 -2.58 12.13
N GLY A 326 -17.57 -1.58 11.28
CA GLY A 326 -17.02 -0.28 11.62
C GLY A 326 -15.52 -0.14 11.37
N VAL A 327 -15.10 1.07 11.00
CA VAL A 327 -13.69 1.44 10.83
C VAL A 327 -13.42 2.71 11.62
N SER A 328 -12.42 2.70 12.50
CA SER A 328 -12.10 3.90 13.28
C SER A 328 -10.67 4.05 13.74
N ASN A 329 -10.27 5.28 14.06
CA ASN A 329 -8.93 5.60 14.54
C ASN A 329 -7.85 5.08 13.58
N ILE A 330 -7.89 5.60 12.35
CA ILE A 330 -6.93 5.28 11.29
C ILE A 330 -6.07 6.51 11.05
N THR A 331 -4.76 6.34 11.07
CA THR A 331 -3.80 7.40 10.72
C THR A 331 -3.01 6.96 9.50
N VAL A 332 -2.99 7.80 8.47
CA VAL A 332 -2.19 7.64 7.26
C VAL A 332 -1.25 8.83 7.19
N GLU A 333 0.04 8.61 7.39
CA GLU A 333 1.06 9.67 7.36
C GLU A 333 2.16 9.39 6.33
N ASN A 334 2.73 10.40 5.68
CA ASN A 334 3.85 10.23 4.74
C ASN A 334 3.54 9.19 3.63
N LEU A 335 2.42 9.39 2.91
CA LEU A 335 2.00 8.53 1.81
C LEU A 335 2.34 9.19 0.47
N HIS A 336 3.03 8.47 -0.41
CA HIS A 336 3.23 8.88 -1.80
C HIS A 336 2.43 7.97 -2.73
N VAL A 337 1.45 8.55 -3.44
CA VAL A 337 0.71 7.84 -4.47
C VAL A 337 1.02 8.44 -5.83
N TRP A 338 1.53 7.61 -6.74
CA TRP A 338 1.96 8.06 -8.07
C TRP A 338 1.31 7.25 -9.19
N SER A 339 1.12 7.88 -10.36
CA SER A 339 0.55 7.27 -11.58
C SER A 339 -0.61 6.32 -11.26
N SER A 340 -1.67 6.87 -10.64
CA SER A 340 -2.74 6.08 -10.03
C SER A 340 -4.12 6.63 -10.35
N ARG A 341 -5.13 5.76 -10.24
CA ARG A 341 -6.52 6.13 -10.53
C ARG A 341 -7.12 7.02 -9.45
N ARG A 342 -6.86 6.69 -8.19
CA ARG A 342 -7.28 7.44 -6.99
C ARG A 342 -6.15 7.40 -5.95
N ALA A 343 -5.94 8.46 -5.17
CA ALA A 343 -4.95 8.40 -4.09
C ALA A 343 -5.56 7.81 -2.82
N VAL A 344 -6.49 8.52 -2.18
CA VAL A 344 -7.18 8.05 -0.98
C VAL A 344 -8.68 7.98 -1.19
N ARG A 345 -9.31 6.90 -0.72
CA ARG A 345 -10.71 6.57 -1.01
C ARG A 345 -11.48 6.11 0.22
N ILE A 346 -12.72 6.53 0.35
CA ILE A 346 -13.72 5.90 1.23
C ILE A 346 -14.93 5.51 0.36
N LYS A 347 -15.37 4.26 0.46
CA LYS A 347 -16.50 3.69 -0.31
C LYS A 347 -17.49 3.02 0.64
N THR A 348 -18.78 3.36 0.52
CA THR A 348 -19.88 2.74 1.28
C THR A 348 -21.21 2.88 0.52
N ALA A 349 -22.30 2.37 1.07
CA ALA A 349 -23.65 2.41 0.51
C ALA A 349 -24.72 2.23 1.60
N PRO A 350 -26.00 2.60 1.34
CA PRO A 350 -27.12 2.11 2.14
C PRO A 350 -27.07 0.59 2.24
N GLY A 351 -27.38 0.01 3.39
CA GLY A 351 -27.21 -1.43 3.63
C GLY A 351 -25.97 -1.81 4.42
N ARG A 352 -24.92 -0.99 4.32
CA ARG A 352 -23.65 -1.28 5.00
C ARG A 352 -23.75 -1.16 6.52
N GLY A 353 -24.57 -0.25 7.03
CA GLY A 353 -24.56 0.13 8.44
C GLY A 353 -23.16 0.54 8.93
N GLY A 354 -22.87 0.33 10.22
CA GLY A 354 -21.56 0.60 10.77
C GLY A 354 -21.14 2.08 10.68
N TYR A 355 -19.82 2.32 10.64
CA TYR A 355 -19.28 3.68 10.63
C TYR A 355 -17.86 3.73 10.04
N VAL A 356 -17.48 4.90 9.53
CA VAL A 356 -16.09 5.30 9.28
C VAL A 356 -15.85 6.60 10.03
N LYS A 357 -15.04 6.56 11.11
CA LYS A 357 -14.82 7.73 11.97
C LYS A 357 -13.41 7.88 12.53
N GLY A 358 -12.97 9.12 12.73
CA GLY A 358 -11.65 9.40 13.29
C GLY A 358 -10.54 8.96 12.34
N ILE A 359 -10.59 9.48 11.11
CA ILE A 359 -9.62 9.18 10.05
C ILE A 359 -8.71 10.39 9.87
N THR A 360 -7.41 10.18 10.01
CA THR A 360 -6.40 11.24 9.88
C THR A 360 -5.50 10.92 8.70
N TYR A 361 -5.47 11.82 7.73
CA TYR A 361 -4.52 11.82 6.63
C TYR A 361 -3.56 12.98 6.80
N GLN A 362 -2.26 12.71 6.87
CA GLN A 362 -1.23 13.72 7.09
C GLN A 362 -0.05 13.55 6.12
N ASN A 363 0.47 14.65 5.58
CA ASN A 363 1.64 14.62 4.70
C ASN A 363 1.46 13.63 3.52
N LEU A 364 0.50 13.92 2.65
CA LEU A 364 0.23 13.12 1.47
C LEU A 364 0.86 13.77 0.24
N THR A 365 1.48 12.97 -0.63
CA THR A 365 2.02 13.40 -1.92
C THR A 365 1.31 12.65 -3.05
N PHE A 366 0.69 13.40 -3.97
CA PHE A 366 0.03 12.86 -5.15
C PHE A 366 0.79 13.24 -6.42
N GLU A 367 1.14 12.27 -7.26
CA GLU A 367 1.85 12.49 -8.52
C GLU A 367 1.10 11.80 -9.67
N ASP A 368 0.66 12.54 -10.68
CA ASP A 368 -0.06 12.00 -11.84
C ASP A 368 -1.27 11.12 -11.46
N VAL A 369 -2.05 11.60 -10.48
CA VAL A 369 -3.23 10.87 -9.99
C VAL A 369 -4.51 11.38 -10.65
N ARG A 370 -5.37 10.49 -11.14
CA ARG A 370 -6.62 10.91 -11.78
C ARG A 370 -7.62 11.55 -10.79
N VAL A 371 -7.72 11.05 -9.56
CA VAL A 371 -8.51 11.68 -8.48
C VAL A 371 -7.71 11.64 -7.18
N GLY A 372 -7.42 12.78 -6.54
CA GLY A 372 -6.66 12.78 -5.29
C GLY A 372 -7.44 12.13 -4.16
N ILE A 373 -8.43 12.85 -3.64
CA ILE A 373 -9.26 12.43 -2.49
C ILE A 373 -10.67 12.11 -2.99
N VAL A 374 -11.21 10.95 -2.60
CA VAL A 374 -12.58 10.58 -2.97
C VAL A 374 -13.36 9.88 -1.87
N ILE A 375 -14.60 10.35 -1.64
CA ILE A 375 -15.59 9.67 -0.81
C ILE A 375 -16.84 9.43 -1.66
N LYS A 376 -17.38 8.21 -1.62
CA LYS A 376 -18.60 7.81 -2.33
C LYS A 376 -19.50 6.97 -1.43
N THR A 377 -20.77 7.34 -1.36
CA THR A 377 -21.82 6.66 -0.58
C THR A 377 -22.81 5.87 -1.44
N ASP A 378 -22.47 5.62 -2.71
CA ASP A 378 -23.30 4.95 -3.73
C ASP A 378 -22.69 3.61 -4.22
N TYR A 379 -21.87 2.94 -3.40
CA TYR A 379 -21.21 1.69 -3.76
C TYR A 379 -22.12 0.47 -3.56
N ASN A 380 -23.22 0.43 -4.32
CA ASN A 380 -24.38 -0.46 -4.15
C ASN A 380 -24.13 -1.92 -4.58
N GLU A 381 -23.09 -2.54 -4.03
CA GLU A 381 -22.79 -3.97 -4.19
C GLU A 381 -23.15 -4.71 -2.90
N HIS A 382 -23.97 -5.75 -2.96
CA HIS A 382 -24.45 -6.46 -1.76
C HIS A 382 -24.21 -7.96 -1.90
N PRO A 383 -24.00 -8.71 -0.79
CA PRO A 383 -23.77 -10.15 -0.83
C PRO A 383 -24.99 -10.90 -1.35
N ASP A 384 -26.16 -10.44 -0.95
CA ASP A 384 -27.47 -10.93 -1.39
C ASP A 384 -28.54 -9.85 -1.22
N ASP A 385 -29.78 -10.19 -1.53
CA ASP A 385 -30.93 -9.27 -1.47
C ASP A 385 -31.53 -9.14 -0.04
N LYS A 386 -30.87 -9.68 0.99
CA LYS A 386 -31.36 -9.69 2.38
C LYS A 386 -30.77 -8.57 3.25
N PHE A 387 -29.92 -7.72 2.69
CA PHE A 387 -29.41 -6.55 3.41
C PHE A 387 -30.55 -5.60 3.77
N ASP A 388 -30.43 -4.87 4.87
CA ASP A 388 -31.41 -3.84 5.27
C ASP A 388 -31.04 -2.50 4.63
N PRO A 389 -31.80 -1.96 3.64
CA PRO A 389 -31.48 -0.69 3.00
C PRO A 389 -31.47 0.50 3.97
N LYS A 390 -32.11 0.37 5.13
CA LYS A 390 -32.14 1.40 6.19
C LYS A 390 -30.94 1.33 7.13
N ALA A 391 -30.08 0.31 7.01
CA ALA A 391 -28.80 0.26 7.69
C ALA A 391 -27.83 1.26 7.04
N LEU A 392 -27.92 2.52 7.47
CA LEU A 392 -27.13 3.62 6.92
C LEU A 392 -25.78 3.76 7.67
N PRO A 393 -24.65 3.87 6.96
CA PRO A 393 -23.34 4.07 7.58
C PRO A 393 -23.16 5.50 8.11
N VAL A 394 -22.41 5.67 9.20
CA VAL A 394 -22.01 6.99 9.71
C VAL A 394 -20.63 7.38 9.17
N LEU A 395 -20.50 8.55 8.57
CA LEU A 395 -19.23 9.10 8.08
C LEU A 395 -18.92 10.43 8.75
N GLN A 396 -17.94 10.44 9.64
CA GLN A 396 -17.59 11.65 10.39
C GLN A 396 -16.13 11.72 10.83
N ASP A 397 -15.67 12.90 11.23
CA ASP A 397 -14.35 13.10 11.85
C ASP A 397 -13.21 12.65 10.92
N ILE A 398 -13.16 13.23 9.73
CA ILE A 398 -12.17 12.91 8.68
C ILE A 398 -11.30 14.15 8.45
N SER A 399 -9.99 14.03 8.60
CA SER A 399 -9.06 15.15 8.47
C SER A 399 -7.99 14.89 7.42
N TYR A 400 -7.66 15.94 6.66
CA TYR A 400 -6.59 15.98 5.67
C TYR A 400 -5.69 17.17 6.00
N THR A 401 -4.42 16.89 6.34
CA THR A 401 -3.43 17.91 6.72
C THR A 401 -2.18 17.78 5.87
N SER A 402 -1.67 18.87 5.31
CA SER A 402 -0.42 18.87 4.51
C SER A 402 -0.54 17.93 3.30
N VAL A 403 -1.45 18.23 2.38
CA VAL A 403 -1.65 17.45 1.15
C VAL A 403 -1.04 18.19 -0.03
N HIS A 404 -0.07 17.58 -0.68
CA HIS A 404 0.62 18.11 -1.84
C HIS A 404 0.37 17.25 -3.07
N GLY A 405 0.34 17.86 -4.26
CA GLY A 405 0.35 17.06 -5.47
C GLY A 405 0.57 17.83 -6.76
N GLU A 406 0.95 17.08 -7.79
CA GLU A 406 1.17 17.55 -9.15
C GLU A 406 0.52 16.57 -10.14
N GLY A 407 0.10 17.07 -11.30
CA GLY A 407 -0.51 16.21 -12.33
C GLY A 407 -1.88 15.64 -11.94
N VAL A 408 -2.56 16.20 -10.93
CA VAL A 408 -3.83 15.65 -10.44
C VAL A 408 -5.00 16.13 -11.27
N ARG A 409 -5.85 15.23 -11.78
CA ARG A 409 -6.99 15.66 -12.64
C ARG A 409 -8.20 16.15 -11.85
N VAL A 410 -8.55 15.49 -10.74
CA VAL A 410 -9.61 15.90 -9.82
C VAL A 410 -9.07 15.84 -8.39
N PRO A 411 -8.61 16.96 -7.81
CA PRO A 411 -8.05 16.99 -6.47
C PRO A 411 -8.96 16.39 -5.40
N VAL A 412 -10.23 16.80 -5.36
CA VAL A 412 -11.18 16.32 -4.34
C VAL A 412 -12.57 16.06 -4.92
N ARG A 413 -13.13 14.90 -4.55
CA ARG A 413 -14.53 14.53 -4.83
C ARG A 413 -15.18 13.85 -3.62
N LEU A 414 -16.01 14.58 -2.89
CA LEU A 414 -16.75 14.09 -1.74
C LEU A 414 -18.24 14.00 -2.10
N GLN A 415 -18.75 12.79 -2.28
CA GLN A 415 -20.13 12.54 -2.67
C GLN A 415 -20.85 11.81 -1.54
N GLY A 416 -21.52 12.58 -0.68
CA GLY A 416 -22.52 12.08 0.26
C GLY A 416 -23.94 12.14 -0.33
N SER A 417 -24.92 11.69 0.44
CA SER A 417 -26.36 11.77 0.15
C SER A 417 -27.12 12.38 1.33
N GLU A 418 -28.41 12.66 1.15
CA GLU A 418 -29.28 13.12 2.25
C GLU A 418 -29.36 12.10 3.39
N GLU A 419 -29.38 10.81 3.04
CA GLU A 419 -29.40 9.69 3.98
C GLU A 419 -28.03 9.42 4.60
N ILE A 420 -26.94 9.63 3.84
CA ILE A 420 -25.56 9.38 4.25
C ILE A 420 -24.72 10.66 4.06
N PRO A 421 -24.97 11.70 4.87
CA PRO A 421 -24.16 12.92 4.88
C PRO A 421 -22.77 12.66 5.47
N ILE A 422 -21.79 13.45 5.03
CA ILE A 422 -20.40 13.38 5.50
C ILE A 422 -20.12 14.54 6.45
N TRP A 423 -19.85 14.25 7.72
CA TRP A 423 -19.72 15.26 8.78
C TRP A 423 -18.28 15.51 9.22
N ASN A 424 -18.05 16.73 9.74
CA ASN A 424 -16.79 17.14 10.37
C ASN A 424 -15.54 16.83 9.53
N VAL A 425 -15.60 17.12 8.23
CA VAL A 425 -14.42 17.01 7.35
C VAL A 425 -13.52 18.24 7.54
N THR A 426 -12.25 18.04 7.85
CA THR A 426 -11.28 19.16 7.97
C THR A 426 -10.22 19.07 6.89
N PHE A 427 -10.02 20.16 6.15
CA PHE A 427 -8.85 20.36 5.30
C PHE A 427 -7.92 21.38 5.94
N ARG A 428 -6.64 21.06 6.04
CA ARG A 428 -5.59 21.96 6.53
C ARG A 428 -4.37 21.92 5.60
N ASP A 429 -3.93 23.09 5.15
CA ASP A 429 -2.69 23.26 4.38
C ASP A 429 -2.57 22.27 3.21
N MET A 430 -3.40 22.45 2.19
CA MET A 430 -3.45 21.60 0.99
C MET A 430 -3.07 22.41 -0.25
N SER A 431 -2.19 21.87 -1.09
CA SER A 431 -1.83 22.45 -2.38
C SER A 431 -1.66 21.36 -3.43
N VAL A 432 -2.64 21.24 -4.32
CA VAL A 432 -2.65 20.22 -5.38
C VAL A 432 -2.74 20.88 -6.75
N GLY A 433 -1.65 20.80 -7.51
CA GLY A 433 -1.55 21.24 -8.90
C GLY A 433 -2.40 20.38 -9.84
N VAL A 434 -3.15 21.05 -10.72
CA VAL A 434 -4.17 20.41 -11.56
C VAL A 434 -3.66 20.25 -13.00
N ALA A 435 -3.73 19.04 -13.55
CA ALA A 435 -3.21 18.74 -14.90
C ALA A 435 -4.00 19.40 -16.05
N TYR A 436 -5.25 19.83 -15.84
CA TYR A 436 -6.11 20.36 -16.90
C TYR A 436 -6.76 21.70 -16.51
N LYS A 437 -6.64 22.70 -17.40
CA LYS A 437 -7.15 24.08 -17.24
C LYS A 437 -8.68 24.24 -17.21
N LYS A 438 -9.48 23.16 -17.33
CA LYS A 438 -10.95 23.27 -17.24
C LYS A 438 -11.37 23.29 -15.76
N THR A 439 -11.65 24.49 -15.28
CA THR A 439 -11.86 24.91 -13.88
C THR A 439 -13.12 24.35 -13.19
N ASN A 440 -14.03 23.69 -13.90
CA ASN A 440 -15.38 23.40 -13.37
C ASN A 440 -15.48 22.12 -12.51
N HIS A 441 -14.39 21.36 -12.34
CA HIS A 441 -14.44 20.01 -11.74
C HIS A 441 -13.34 19.70 -10.71
N VAL A 442 -12.81 20.72 -10.05
CA VAL A 442 -11.58 20.58 -9.27
C VAL A 442 -11.86 20.12 -7.82
N PHE A 443 -12.83 20.73 -7.15
CA PHE A 443 -13.28 20.37 -5.81
C PHE A 443 -14.80 20.16 -5.86
N GLN A 444 -15.25 18.91 -5.67
CA GLN A 444 -16.66 18.52 -5.80
C GLN A 444 -17.20 18.03 -4.48
N CYS A 445 -18.33 18.57 -4.01
CA CYS A 445 -18.93 18.22 -2.73
C CYS A 445 -20.45 18.11 -2.85
N SER A 446 -21.05 17.05 -2.31
CA SER A 446 -22.48 16.92 -2.06
C SER A 446 -22.74 16.38 -0.66
N PHE A 447 -23.66 16.99 0.09
CA PHE A 447 -24.01 16.58 1.47
C PHE A 447 -22.79 16.44 2.38
N VAL A 448 -21.92 17.44 2.36
CA VAL A 448 -20.69 17.48 3.18
C VAL A 448 -20.71 18.71 4.06
N GLN A 449 -20.41 18.52 5.35
CA GLN A 449 -20.11 19.59 6.28
C GLN A 449 -18.69 19.46 6.79
N GLY A 450 -17.98 20.59 6.85
CA GLY A 450 -16.61 20.61 7.28
C GLY A 450 -16.10 21.99 7.62
N ARG A 451 -14.78 22.11 7.62
CA ARG A 451 -14.06 23.37 7.76
C ARG A 451 -12.74 23.32 7.02
N VAL A 452 -12.23 24.50 6.71
CA VAL A 452 -10.94 24.71 6.08
C VAL A 452 -10.07 25.54 7.02
N ILE A 453 -8.81 25.13 7.20
CA ILE A 453 -7.84 25.81 8.07
C ILE A 453 -6.58 26.07 7.25
N GLY A 454 -6.04 27.29 7.31
CA GLY A 454 -4.83 27.64 6.55
C GLY A 454 -5.11 27.73 5.05
N THR A 455 -4.12 27.40 4.22
CA THR A 455 -4.20 27.58 2.77
C THR A 455 -4.64 26.29 2.09
N VAL A 456 -5.73 26.36 1.30
CA VAL A 456 -6.20 25.24 0.47
C VAL A 456 -6.27 25.68 -0.99
N HIS A 457 -5.46 25.05 -1.82
CA HIS A 457 -5.47 25.17 -3.26
C HIS A 457 -5.62 23.79 -3.89
N PRO A 458 -6.53 23.62 -4.86
CA PRO A 458 -7.51 24.57 -5.40
C PRO A 458 -8.58 25.00 -4.37
N PRO A 459 -9.33 26.09 -4.61
CA PRO A 459 -10.35 26.56 -3.67
C PRO A 459 -11.39 25.47 -3.35
N PRO A 460 -11.74 25.28 -2.06
CA PRO A 460 -12.71 24.28 -1.63
C PRO A 460 -14.15 24.66 -2.02
N CYS A 461 -15.06 23.69 -1.93
CA CYS A 461 -16.49 23.94 -2.16
C CYS A 461 -17.05 25.01 -1.20
N VAL A 462 -17.95 25.86 -1.68
CA VAL A 462 -18.60 26.92 -0.85
C VAL A 462 -19.29 26.33 0.39
N ASN A 463 -19.89 25.14 0.27
CA ASN A 463 -20.61 24.48 1.36
C ASN A 463 -19.70 23.81 2.41
N LEU A 464 -18.40 23.68 2.15
CA LEU A 464 -17.43 23.14 3.12
C LEU A 464 -17.07 24.16 4.23
N ASP A 465 -17.57 25.40 4.15
CA ASP A 465 -17.28 26.48 5.10
C ASP A 465 -18.54 27.25 5.55
N LEU A 466 -19.50 26.54 6.17
CA LEU A 466 -20.73 27.15 6.71
C LEU A 466 -20.53 28.08 7.91
N ARG A 467 -19.31 28.25 8.45
CA ARG A 467 -19.03 29.31 9.44
C ARG A 467 -18.83 30.68 8.81
N ARG A 468 -18.44 30.78 7.54
CA ARG A 468 -18.29 32.08 6.86
C ARG A 468 -19.64 32.72 6.54
N VAL A 469 -20.66 31.92 6.24
CA VAL A 469 -22.02 32.38 5.91
C VAL A 469 -22.77 32.92 7.15
N LEU A 470 -22.41 32.49 8.36
CA LEU A 470 -23.02 33.01 9.59
C LEU A 470 -22.41 34.34 10.05
N VAL A 471 -21.11 34.57 9.83
CA VAL A 471 -20.47 35.85 10.17
C VAL A 471 -20.87 36.96 9.20
N GLU A 472 -21.11 36.66 7.92
CA GLU A 472 -21.67 37.65 6.98
C GLU A 472 -23.17 37.88 7.17
N ARG A 473 -23.91 36.93 7.77
CA ARG A 473 -25.33 37.07 8.11
C ARG A 473 -25.57 37.71 9.48
N GLU A 474 -24.63 37.66 10.41
CA GLU A 474 -24.74 38.39 11.68
C GLU A 474 -24.67 39.93 11.49
N GLY A 475 -24.23 40.40 10.32
CA GLY A 475 -24.35 41.81 9.90
C GLY A 475 -25.70 42.18 9.26
N LYS A 476 -26.61 41.23 9.01
CA LYS A 476 -27.93 41.48 8.40
C LYS A 476 -29.00 40.62 9.08
N THR A 477 -29.65 41.24 10.07
CA THR A 477 -30.96 40.92 10.66
C THR A 477 -31.58 39.56 10.28
N ALA A 478 -31.61 38.66 11.26
CA ALA A 478 -32.18 37.33 11.19
C ALA A 478 -33.66 37.31 10.72
N LYS A 479 -33.94 36.56 9.65
CA LYS A 479 -35.24 35.92 9.43
C LYS A 479 -35.07 34.41 9.52
N LYS A 480 -35.83 33.84 10.46
CA LYS A 480 -35.92 32.41 10.77
C LYS A 480 -36.60 31.70 9.60
N HIS A 481 -35.85 30.96 8.77
CA HIS A 481 -36.44 30.06 7.78
C HIS A 481 -36.23 28.61 8.24
N SER A 482 -37.37 27.97 8.48
CA SER A 482 -37.56 26.54 8.72
C SER A 482 -37.22 25.75 7.46
N TRP A 483 -36.53 24.62 7.61
CA TRP A 483 -36.39 23.60 6.58
C TRP A 483 -37.76 22.95 6.31
N LYS A 484 -38.56 23.59 5.45
CA LYS A 484 -39.77 23.01 4.85
C LYS A 484 -40.09 23.86 3.63
N GLU A 485 -39.66 23.39 2.47
CA GLU A 485 -40.21 23.64 1.12
C GLU A 485 -39.11 23.41 0.08
N MET A 486 -38.93 22.15 -0.32
CA MET A 486 -38.68 21.82 -1.72
C MET A 486 -39.13 20.39 -1.97
N SER A 487 -40.39 20.11 -1.65
CA SER A 487 -41.05 18.85 -2.00
C SER A 487 -42.55 18.95 -1.72
N SER A 488 -43.32 19.32 -2.74
CA SER A 488 -44.69 18.81 -2.87
C SER A 488 -45.21 18.91 -4.31
N PRO A 489 -46.03 17.94 -4.75
CA PRO A 489 -46.61 17.84 -6.08
C PRO A 489 -47.95 18.59 -6.14
N GLU A 490 -48.31 19.16 -7.29
CA GLU A 490 -49.67 19.65 -7.54
C GLU A 490 -50.28 18.96 -8.77
N ALA A 491 -51.51 18.52 -8.56
CA ALA A 491 -52.50 17.99 -9.49
C ALA A 491 -53.82 18.69 -9.07
N VAL A 492 -54.81 19.13 -9.85
CA VAL A 492 -55.26 19.00 -11.24
C VAL A 492 -56.22 20.19 -11.47
N ASP A 493 -56.28 20.84 -12.65
CA ASP A 493 -57.56 21.03 -13.36
C ASP A 493 -57.40 21.33 -14.87
N SER A 494 -58.33 20.74 -15.61
CA SER A 494 -58.79 20.80 -16.99
C SER A 494 -58.25 21.87 -17.97
N GLY A 495 -57.82 21.38 -19.14
CA GLY A 495 -57.68 22.19 -20.36
C GLY A 495 -56.92 21.46 -21.47
N ARG A 496 -57.62 21.01 -22.52
CA ARG A 496 -57.02 20.58 -23.80
C ARG A 496 -56.10 21.68 -24.33
N PHE A 497 -54.84 21.38 -24.68
CA PHE A 497 -54.22 21.78 -25.96
C PHE A 497 -52.85 21.11 -26.16
N SER A 498 -52.53 20.91 -27.44
CA SER A 498 -51.43 20.17 -28.08
C SER A 498 -50.02 20.36 -27.53
N GLY A 499 -49.28 19.26 -27.34
CA GLY A 499 -47.85 19.27 -27.01
C GLY A 499 -46.96 19.60 -28.23
N GLN A 500 -46.12 20.63 -28.09
CA GLN A 500 -44.95 20.84 -28.93
C GLN A 500 -43.80 19.91 -28.47
N LYS A 501 -43.28 19.10 -29.39
CA LYS A 501 -42.09 18.27 -29.19
C LYS A 501 -40.83 19.15 -29.22
N SER A 502 -39.84 18.86 -28.38
CA SER A 502 -38.55 19.55 -28.38
C SER A 502 -37.80 19.36 -29.71
N ASN A 503 -36.97 20.35 -30.07
CA ASN A 503 -36.26 20.43 -31.36
C ASN A 503 -35.41 19.16 -31.65
N PHE A 504 -34.89 18.52 -30.60
CA PHE A 504 -34.16 17.24 -30.70
C PHE A 504 -35.05 16.05 -31.08
N SER A 505 -36.29 16.00 -30.56
CA SER A 505 -37.26 14.95 -30.91
C SER A 505 -37.75 15.10 -32.35
N GLN A 506 -37.88 16.33 -32.87
CA GLN A 506 -38.17 16.57 -34.29
C GLN A 506 -37.01 16.14 -35.20
N THR A 507 -35.75 16.43 -34.86
CA THR A 507 -34.60 15.99 -35.66
C THR A 507 -34.48 14.46 -35.74
N CYS A 508 -34.68 13.76 -34.61
CA CYS A 508 -34.65 12.30 -34.59
C CYS A 508 -35.84 11.67 -35.34
N THR A 509 -37.01 12.32 -35.32
CA THR A 509 -38.19 11.85 -36.06
C THR A 509 -38.00 12.01 -37.57
N LEU A 510 -37.49 13.15 -38.03
CA LEU A 510 -37.21 13.40 -39.46
C LEU A 510 -36.11 12.49 -40.00
N LEU A 511 -35.06 12.22 -39.20
CA LEU A 511 -34.00 11.27 -39.57
C LEU A 511 -34.53 9.82 -39.65
N SER A 512 -35.41 9.44 -38.71
CA SER A 512 -36.07 8.12 -38.75
C SER A 512 -37.06 7.98 -39.90
N GLN A 513 -37.65 9.07 -40.38
CA GLN A 513 -38.58 9.08 -41.51
C GLN A 513 -37.83 9.03 -42.85
N TYR A 514 -36.73 9.79 -42.96
CA TYR A 514 -35.83 9.75 -44.12
C TYR A 514 -35.22 8.36 -44.35
N LEU A 515 -34.78 7.68 -43.28
CA LEU A 515 -34.22 6.33 -43.37
C LEU A 515 -35.26 5.25 -43.70
N LYS A 516 -36.55 5.50 -43.37
CA LYS A 516 -37.66 4.60 -43.71
C LYS A 516 -38.14 4.76 -45.15
N GLU A 517 -38.01 5.95 -45.73
CA GLU A 517 -38.49 6.23 -47.10
C GLU A 517 -37.43 5.97 -48.19
N ARG A 518 -36.13 6.01 -47.86
CA ARG A 518 -35.06 5.99 -48.88
C ARG A 518 -34.10 4.80 -48.83
N GLY A 519 -34.29 3.86 -47.91
CA GLY A 519 -33.44 2.66 -47.82
C GLY A 519 -32.00 2.96 -47.36
N SER A 520 -31.30 1.91 -46.92
CA SER A 520 -29.98 1.96 -46.28
C SER A 520 -28.91 2.66 -47.13
N PHE A 521 -27.95 3.31 -46.47
CA PHE A 521 -26.73 3.83 -47.10
C PHE A 521 -25.89 2.68 -47.68
N GLY A 522 -26.05 2.42 -48.96
CA GLY A 522 -25.04 1.79 -49.82
C GLY A 522 -24.32 2.89 -50.60
N ASP A 523 -22.98 2.84 -50.55
CA ASP A 523 -22.01 3.53 -51.41
C ASP A 523 -22.18 5.02 -51.69
N LEU A 524 -21.51 5.84 -50.85
CA LEU A 524 -21.04 7.17 -51.21
C LEU A 524 -19.52 7.22 -51.06
N HIS A 525 -18.81 6.91 -52.14
CA HIS A 525 -17.44 7.35 -52.34
C HIS A 525 -17.47 8.82 -52.81
N LEU A 526 -16.97 9.73 -51.97
CA LEU A 526 -16.62 11.08 -52.40
C LEU A 526 -15.27 11.49 -51.80
N GLY A 527 -14.24 11.38 -52.65
CA GLY A 527 -13.33 12.47 -53.00
C GLY A 527 -12.52 13.12 -51.88
N THR A 528 -11.25 12.72 -51.81
CA THR A 528 -10.16 13.58 -51.34
C THR A 528 -9.96 14.78 -52.28
N PRO A 529 -9.45 15.91 -51.76
CA PRO A 529 -8.57 16.77 -52.53
C PRO A 529 -7.17 16.79 -51.91
N ASN A 530 -6.19 16.32 -52.69
CA ASN A 530 -4.78 16.63 -52.49
C ASN A 530 -4.51 18.09 -52.90
N THR A 531 -3.70 18.80 -52.12
CA THR A 531 -2.85 19.89 -52.62
C THR A 531 -1.40 19.57 -52.26
N THR A 532 -0.68 19.16 -53.30
CA THR A 532 0.72 19.48 -53.65
C THR A 532 1.60 20.19 -52.62
N GLN A 533 2.73 19.56 -52.28
CA GLN A 533 4.06 20.04 -52.69
C GLN A 533 5.08 18.90 -52.65
N THR A 534 5.55 18.52 -53.83
CA THR A 534 6.78 17.75 -54.08
C THR A 534 7.91 18.74 -54.32
N MET A 535 9.11 18.45 -53.80
CA MET A 535 10.35 18.75 -54.52
C MET A 535 11.17 17.46 -54.62
N ASN A 536 11.51 17.18 -55.87
CA ASN A 536 12.20 16.02 -56.38
C ASN A 536 13.64 15.89 -55.84
N LEU A 537 14.09 14.64 -55.74
CA LEU A 537 15.36 14.24 -56.34
C LEU A 537 15.21 12.82 -56.93
N LEU A 538 15.19 12.81 -58.26
CA LEU A 538 15.23 11.69 -59.22
C LEU A 538 16.63 11.02 -59.24
N PRO A 539 16.91 9.96 -60.05
CA PRO A 539 16.23 8.66 -60.16
C PRO A 539 17.21 7.48 -60.45
N MET A 540 16.62 6.34 -60.89
CA MET A 540 17.17 5.27 -61.75
C MET A 540 17.61 3.98 -61.03
N ILE A 541 17.37 2.75 -61.52
CA ILE A 541 16.67 2.21 -62.70
C ILE A 541 16.36 0.71 -62.43
N GLU A 542 15.12 0.33 -62.77
CA GLU A 542 14.61 -0.88 -63.46
C GLU A 542 15.04 -2.34 -63.15
N ASN A 543 13.96 -3.14 -62.99
CA ASN A 543 13.60 -4.39 -63.71
C ASN A 543 14.56 -5.60 -63.63
N SER A 544 14.13 -6.82 -63.28
CA SER A 544 13.03 -7.60 -63.88
C SER A 544 12.92 -8.96 -63.15
N GLY A 545 11.70 -9.53 -63.03
CA GLY A 545 11.46 -10.89 -62.49
C GLY A 545 11.72 -12.01 -63.52
N PRO A 546 10.96 -13.12 -63.54
CA PRO A 546 10.46 -13.97 -62.44
C PRO A 546 10.70 -15.48 -62.68
N GLY A 547 10.31 -16.33 -61.72
CA GLY A 547 10.13 -17.78 -61.88
C GLY A 547 11.39 -18.62 -61.57
N THR A 548 11.36 -19.85 -61.05
CA THR A 548 10.29 -20.85 -60.90
C THR A 548 10.84 -21.93 -59.93
N ARG A 549 10.00 -22.53 -59.08
CA ARG A 549 10.32 -23.78 -58.35
C ARG A 549 10.18 -24.99 -59.31
N PRO A 550 10.80 -26.16 -59.06
CA PRO A 550 10.14 -27.17 -58.21
C PRO A 550 11.05 -28.13 -57.40
N VAL A 551 10.53 -28.53 -56.23
CA VAL A 551 10.42 -29.87 -55.61
C VAL A 551 11.42 -30.99 -55.99
N THR A 552 12.09 -31.60 -54.99
CA THR A 552 12.09 -33.06 -54.67
C THR A 552 12.89 -33.37 -53.38
N ARG A 553 12.97 -34.64 -52.99
CA ARG A 553 12.76 -35.24 -51.65
C ARG A 553 13.89 -36.26 -51.34
N PHE A 554 14.05 -36.63 -50.05
CA PHE A 554 14.82 -37.80 -49.50
C PHE A 554 16.36 -37.69 -49.53
N THR A 555 17.21 -38.21 -48.61
CA THR A 555 17.14 -39.17 -47.49
C THR A 555 18.41 -39.05 -46.60
N ASN A 556 18.34 -39.60 -45.37
CA ASN A 556 19.40 -39.97 -44.40
C ASN A 556 20.84 -40.21 -44.91
N PHE A 557 21.84 -39.90 -44.06
CA PHE A 557 22.76 -40.88 -43.43
C PHE A 557 23.65 -40.19 -42.38
N GLY A 558 23.94 -40.90 -41.29
CA GLY A 558 24.72 -40.40 -40.16
C GLY A 558 26.24 -40.43 -40.38
N SER A 559 26.96 -39.75 -39.48
CA SER A 559 28.34 -40.08 -39.14
C SER A 559 28.63 -39.63 -37.71
N ASN A 560 29.59 -40.33 -37.13
CA ASN A 560 29.92 -40.44 -35.72
C ASN A 560 31.36 -39.91 -35.57
N PHE A 561 31.74 -39.56 -34.34
CA PHE A 561 33.10 -39.38 -33.81
C PHE A 561 33.81 -37.99 -33.80
N THR A 562 34.11 -37.61 -32.54
CA THR A 562 35.37 -37.11 -31.93
C THR A 562 35.70 -35.62 -31.79
N LYS A 563 35.77 -35.23 -30.50
CA LYS A 563 36.84 -34.56 -29.76
C LYS A 563 37.48 -33.31 -30.37
N GLU A 564 37.33 -32.20 -29.65
CA GLU A 564 38.47 -31.34 -29.27
C GLU A 564 38.08 -30.47 -28.06
N GLU A 565 38.75 -30.75 -26.95
CA GLU A 565 38.72 -30.04 -25.67
C GLU A 565 40.19 -29.77 -25.35
N GLU A 566 40.78 -28.72 -25.93
CA GLU A 566 42.14 -28.25 -25.57
C GLU A 566 42.43 -26.86 -26.15
N GLU A 567 41.96 -25.79 -25.51
CA GLU A 567 42.69 -24.51 -25.50
C GLU A 567 42.19 -23.65 -24.33
N ILE A 568 43.08 -22.81 -23.78
CA ILE A 568 42.90 -21.99 -22.56
C ILE A 568 43.25 -22.72 -21.25
N THR A 569 44.40 -23.39 -21.22
CA THR A 569 45.18 -23.58 -19.99
C THR A 569 46.68 -23.59 -20.30
N LYS A 570 47.23 -22.42 -20.65
CA LYS A 570 48.69 -22.14 -20.66
C LYS A 570 48.95 -20.66 -20.95
N LYS A 571 48.81 -19.82 -19.92
CA LYS A 571 49.59 -18.57 -19.79
C LYS A 571 49.52 -18.04 -18.35
N ILE A 572 50.11 -18.80 -17.44
CA ILE A 572 50.56 -18.29 -16.15
C ILE A 572 52.05 -18.64 -16.03
N CYS A 573 52.84 -17.60 -15.69
CA CYS A 573 54.27 -17.57 -15.41
C CYS A 573 55.26 -17.55 -16.61
N SER A 574 55.55 -16.33 -17.09
CA SER A 574 56.93 -15.88 -17.27
C SER A 574 57.02 -14.40 -16.92
N SER A 575 57.89 -14.11 -15.96
CA SER A 575 58.17 -12.80 -15.39
C SER A 575 59.14 -12.01 -16.27
N THR A 576 58.79 -10.77 -16.58
CA THR A 576 59.79 -9.74 -16.91
C THR A 576 59.39 -8.42 -16.26
N VAL A 577 60.33 -7.89 -15.50
CA VAL A 577 60.29 -6.69 -14.68
C VAL A 577 60.12 -5.45 -15.56
N ALA A 578 59.13 -4.61 -15.22
CA ALA A 578 59.06 -3.22 -15.66
C ALA A 578 58.57 -2.32 -14.51
N LYS A 579 59.23 -1.17 -14.36
CA LYS A 579 59.25 -0.25 -13.24
C LYS A 579 57.94 0.54 -13.04
N GLY A 580 57.58 0.73 -11.77
CA GLY A 580 57.10 2.00 -11.19
C GLY A 580 55.71 2.50 -11.61
N GLY A 581 54.70 2.20 -10.79
CA GLY A 581 53.42 2.90 -10.74
C GLY A 581 52.87 2.88 -9.31
N GLU A 582 52.42 4.02 -8.80
CA GLU A 582 51.84 4.17 -7.46
C GLU A 582 50.67 3.21 -7.23
N ALA A 583 50.64 2.56 -6.07
CA ALA A 583 49.54 1.69 -5.66
C ALA A 583 48.25 2.50 -5.45
N GLU A 584 47.22 2.26 -6.26
CA GLU A 584 45.90 2.85 -6.06
C GLU A 584 45.30 2.33 -4.74
N SER A 585 45.27 3.22 -3.74
CA SER A 585 44.52 2.99 -2.50
C SER A 585 43.05 3.33 -2.73
N SER A 586 42.14 2.49 -2.24
CA SER A 586 40.69 2.70 -2.38
C SER A 586 39.98 2.49 -1.05
N GLN A 587 38.77 3.03 -0.94
CA GLN A 587 37.97 2.89 0.27
C GLN A 587 37.37 1.48 0.37
N MET A 588 37.69 0.75 1.44
CA MET A 588 37.11 -0.56 1.75
C MET A 588 36.08 -0.42 2.87
N THR A 589 34.87 -0.94 2.66
CA THR A 589 33.81 -0.98 3.68
C THR A 589 33.48 -2.42 4.03
N ILE A 590 33.54 -2.76 5.32
CA ILE A 590 33.25 -4.09 5.85
C ILE A 590 32.01 -4.02 6.75
N PHE A 591 31.03 -4.88 6.47
CA PHE A 591 29.84 -5.07 7.29
C PHE A 591 30.00 -6.36 8.09
N TYR A 592 30.12 -6.25 9.41
CA TYR A 592 30.30 -7.42 10.29
C TYR A 592 29.60 -7.20 11.62
N GLY A 593 28.83 -8.19 12.08
CA GLY A 593 28.15 -8.15 13.39
C GLY A 593 27.17 -6.99 13.58
N GLY A 594 26.59 -6.45 12.50
CA GLY A 594 25.70 -5.28 12.56
C GLY A 594 26.43 -3.94 12.69
N GLN A 595 27.76 -3.92 12.54
CA GLN A 595 28.59 -2.72 12.53
C GLN A 595 29.19 -2.48 11.13
N VAL A 596 29.45 -1.21 10.81
CA VAL A 596 30.06 -0.77 9.55
C VAL A 596 31.46 -0.23 9.84
N PHE A 597 32.48 -0.87 9.27
CA PHE A 597 33.87 -0.45 9.37
C PHE A 597 34.31 0.10 8.02
N VAL A 598 34.78 1.35 7.99
CA VAL A 598 35.24 2.02 6.77
C VAL A 598 36.72 2.29 6.88
N PHE A 599 37.51 1.72 5.97
CA PHE A 599 38.94 1.92 5.86
C PHE A 599 39.21 2.77 4.62
N ASN A 600 39.73 3.97 4.84
CA ASN A 600 40.25 4.79 3.75
C ASN A 600 41.70 4.37 3.47
N ASP A 601 42.13 4.55 2.22
CA ASP A 601 43.49 4.23 1.77
C ASP A 601 43.91 2.76 2.00
N PHE A 602 42.97 1.83 1.81
CA PHE A 602 43.24 0.41 2.02
C PHE A 602 44.03 -0.18 0.84
N PRO A 603 45.19 -0.83 1.07
CA PRO A 603 45.99 -1.41 0.00
C PRO A 603 45.24 -2.54 -0.72
N ALA A 604 45.21 -2.50 -2.06
CA ALA A 604 44.52 -3.49 -2.89
C ALA A 604 44.97 -4.94 -2.60
N GLU A 605 46.26 -5.15 -2.37
CA GLU A 605 46.84 -6.47 -2.05
C GLU A 605 46.24 -7.07 -0.76
N LYS A 606 46.01 -6.24 0.27
CA LYS A 606 45.38 -6.70 1.51
C LYS A 606 43.88 -6.95 1.33
N ALA A 607 43.23 -6.26 0.39
CA ALA A 607 41.82 -6.49 0.10
C ALA A 607 41.63 -7.87 -0.52
N GLU A 608 42.52 -8.27 -1.44
CA GLU A 608 42.52 -9.61 -2.01
C GLU A 608 42.75 -10.69 -0.95
N GLU A 609 43.69 -10.51 -0.03
CA GLU A 609 43.92 -11.45 1.07
C GLU A 609 42.68 -11.64 1.96
N ILE A 610 41.98 -10.56 2.32
CA ILE A 610 40.74 -10.61 3.10
C ILE A 610 39.63 -11.31 2.33
N MET A 611 39.51 -11.07 1.02
CA MET A 611 38.53 -11.74 0.16
C MET A 611 38.84 -13.24 0.02
N VAL A 612 40.12 -13.63 -0.01
CA VAL A 612 40.55 -15.04 0.00
C VAL A 612 40.28 -15.70 1.36
N LEU A 613 40.47 -14.98 2.48
CA LEU A 613 40.12 -15.47 3.82
C LEU A 613 38.60 -15.64 3.99
N ALA A 614 37.81 -14.67 3.53
CA ALA A 614 36.36 -14.73 3.57
C ALA A 614 35.80 -15.88 2.71
N SER A 615 36.43 -16.18 1.57
CA SER A 615 36.04 -17.28 0.69
C SER A 615 36.48 -18.67 1.18
N ARG A 616 37.47 -18.75 2.08
CA ARG A 616 37.89 -20.01 2.74
C ARG A 616 37.03 -20.39 3.95
N GLY A 617 36.04 -19.58 4.31
CA GLY A 617 35.08 -19.86 5.38
C GLY A 617 33.99 -20.88 5.01
N ARG A 618 34.36 -22.08 4.52
CA ARG A 618 33.47 -23.25 4.46
C ARG A 618 34.23 -24.56 4.25
N THR A 619 34.67 -25.20 5.34
CA THR A 619 34.54 -26.64 5.68
C THR A 619 35.57 -27.06 6.74
N THR A 620 35.10 -27.39 7.95
CA THR A 620 35.32 -28.69 8.61
C THR A 620 34.73 -28.63 10.03
N ASN A 621 33.77 -29.53 10.29
CA ASN A 621 33.43 -29.93 11.64
C ASN A 621 34.56 -30.83 12.17
N ASN A 622 35.19 -30.45 13.27
CA ASN A 622 35.62 -31.41 14.27
C ASN A 622 35.70 -30.72 15.65
N PRO A 623 34.95 -31.18 16.67
CA PRO A 623 35.06 -30.65 18.00
C PRO A 623 36.14 -31.43 18.74
N ASN A 624 37.33 -30.86 18.90
CA ASN A 624 38.23 -31.08 20.03
C ASN A 624 39.54 -30.32 19.81
N ILE A 625 40.13 -29.89 20.93
CA ILE A 625 41.44 -29.22 21.09
C ILE A 625 41.36 -27.69 21.00
N PHE A 626 41.10 -27.01 22.12
CA PHE A 626 42.18 -26.41 22.93
C PHE A 626 41.65 -26.06 24.33
N SER A 627 42.25 -26.71 25.32
CA SER A 627 42.02 -26.55 26.75
C SER A 627 42.56 -25.20 27.22
N TYR A 628 41.74 -24.40 27.91
CA TYR A 628 42.24 -23.28 28.71
C TYR A 628 42.55 -23.78 30.11
N ASN A 629 43.85 -23.82 30.45
CA ASN A 629 44.30 -24.02 31.81
C ASN A 629 43.91 -22.82 32.67
N ASN A 630 43.17 -23.10 33.74
CA ASN A 630 43.00 -22.22 34.88
C ASN A 630 44.32 -22.11 35.64
N SER A 631 44.79 -20.89 35.85
CA SER A 631 45.64 -20.55 36.99
C SER A 631 45.11 -19.27 37.64
N THR A 632 44.54 -19.49 38.81
CA THR A 632 44.20 -18.57 39.89
C THR A 632 45.32 -17.59 40.23
N LEU A 633 44.98 -16.30 40.41
CA LEU A 633 45.54 -15.43 41.45
C LEU A 633 44.52 -14.33 41.82
N LEU A 634 44.37 -14.13 43.13
CA LEU A 634 43.40 -13.31 43.87
C LEU A 634 43.85 -11.81 43.95
N PRO A 635 43.05 -10.90 44.55
CA PRO A 635 42.90 -9.51 44.11
C PRO A 635 43.66 -8.48 44.95
N SER A 636 43.86 -7.28 44.39
CA SER A 636 44.19 -6.06 45.15
C SER A 636 43.39 -4.85 44.65
N LYS A 637 42.87 -4.08 45.61
CA LYS A 637 41.98 -2.91 45.50
C LYS A 637 42.83 -1.59 45.50
N PRO A 638 42.26 -0.36 45.57
CA PRO A 638 42.25 0.63 44.48
C PRO A 638 43.06 1.93 44.74
N ALA A 639 43.27 2.73 43.69
CA ALA A 639 43.63 4.17 43.67
C ALA A 639 43.60 4.64 42.20
N GLU A 640 43.37 5.87 41.75
CA GLU A 640 42.73 7.11 42.19
C GLU A 640 42.72 8.01 40.92
N SER A 641 41.72 8.88 40.80
CA SER A 641 41.56 10.09 39.95
C SER A 641 42.55 10.43 38.79
N SER A 642 41.98 10.83 37.64
CA SER A 642 42.13 12.22 37.14
C SER A 642 41.09 12.56 36.07
N SER A 643 40.25 13.54 36.38
CA SER A 643 39.32 14.25 35.49
C SER A 643 40.05 15.24 34.59
N THR A 644 39.67 15.35 33.31
CA THR A 644 39.90 16.59 32.55
C THR A 644 38.71 16.86 31.62
N THR A 645 38.03 17.95 31.93
CA THR A 645 36.93 18.56 31.18
C THR A 645 37.50 19.40 30.04
N VAL A 646 36.96 19.28 28.81
CA VAL A 646 37.14 20.30 27.76
C VAL A 646 35.77 20.69 27.21
N SER A 647 35.51 21.99 27.32
CA SER A 647 34.28 22.71 26.99
C SER A 647 34.07 22.86 25.48
N ILE A 648 32.84 22.72 25.00
CA ILE A 648 32.45 23.08 23.63
C ILE A 648 31.61 24.35 23.67
N THR A 649 32.11 25.41 23.05
CA THR A 649 31.45 26.71 22.87
C THR A 649 30.46 26.64 21.71
N LEU A 650 29.21 27.09 21.93
CA LEU A 650 28.15 27.15 20.91
C LEU A 650 28.29 28.47 20.11
N GLY A 651 28.57 28.37 18.80
CA GLY A 651 28.61 29.50 17.88
C GLY A 651 27.34 29.62 17.02
N ASN A 652 26.80 30.84 16.92
CA ASN A 652 25.62 31.23 16.13
C ASN A 652 25.69 30.86 14.64
N GLN A 653 24.63 30.26 14.08
CA GLN A 653 24.45 30.08 12.64
C GLN A 653 23.58 31.18 12.00
N LYS A 654 24.06 31.73 10.88
CA LYS A 654 23.31 32.56 9.91
C LYS A 654 22.77 31.69 8.75
N PRO A 655 21.74 32.12 7.99
CA PRO A 655 21.03 31.27 7.04
C PRO A 655 21.83 31.00 5.74
N VAL A 656 21.66 29.80 5.18
CA VAL A 656 22.40 29.25 4.03
C VAL A 656 21.58 29.37 2.72
N ASN A 657 22.24 29.80 1.63
CA ASN A 657 21.72 29.88 0.25
C ASN A 657 21.77 28.52 -0.49
N PRO A 658 21.02 28.32 -1.59
CA PRO A 658 20.92 27.02 -2.27
C PRO A 658 22.22 26.61 -3.01
N ILE A 659 22.51 25.31 -2.93
CA ILE A 659 23.73 24.63 -3.42
C ILE A 659 23.72 24.48 -4.95
N THR A 660 24.83 24.80 -5.61
CA THR A 660 25.01 24.63 -7.07
C THR A 660 25.78 23.35 -7.40
N THR A 661 25.70 22.86 -8.65
CA THR A 661 26.27 21.57 -9.07
C THR A 661 27.80 21.48 -8.97
N SER A 662 28.50 22.61 -8.81
CA SER A 662 29.93 22.70 -8.52
C SER A 662 30.29 22.36 -7.07
N ASP A 663 29.32 22.39 -6.16
CA ASP A 663 29.53 22.21 -4.71
C ASP A 663 29.29 20.76 -4.26
N LEU A 664 29.00 19.85 -5.20
CA LEU A 664 28.77 18.44 -4.90
C LEU A 664 30.12 17.69 -4.79
N PRO A 665 30.30 16.87 -3.73
CA PRO A 665 31.45 15.98 -3.62
C PRO A 665 31.60 15.12 -4.89
N ILE A 666 32.84 14.90 -5.32
CA ILE A 666 33.19 14.27 -6.61
C ILE A 666 32.43 12.94 -6.84
N ALA A 667 32.28 12.11 -5.79
CA ALA A 667 31.51 10.87 -5.85
C ALA A 667 30.03 11.06 -6.23
N ARG A 668 29.37 12.13 -5.74
CA ARG A 668 27.98 12.47 -6.09
C ARG A 668 27.87 12.99 -7.52
N ARG A 669 28.88 13.70 -8.01
CA ARG A 669 28.93 14.18 -9.39
C ARG A 669 29.07 13.01 -10.38
N HIS A 670 29.92 12.04 -10.10
CA HIS A 670 30.08 10.84 -10.93
C HIS A 670 28.86 9.90 -10.87
N SER A 671 28.19 9.80 -9.72
CA SER A 671 26.93 9.04 -9.60
C SER A 671 25.79 9.70 -10.38
N LEU A 672 25.69 11.03 -10.34
CA LEU A 672 24.71 11.77 -11.14
C LEU A 672 25.00 11.64 -12.64
N ALA A 673 26.27 11.73 -13.05
CA ALA A 673 26.68 11.54 -14.44
C ALA A 673 26.33 10.12 -14.94
N ARG A 674 26.69 9.07 -14.19
CA ARG A 674 26.33 7.68 -14.52
C ARG A 674 24.82 7.45 -14.55
N PHE A 675 24.08 8.10 -13.65
CA PHE A 675 22.62 8.01 -13.62
C PHE A 675 21.98 8.62 -14.89
N LEU A 676 22.48 9.78 -15.34
CA LEU A 676 21.98 10.47 -16.54
C LEU A 676 22.36 9.73 -17.83
N GLU A 677 23.55 9.15 -17.89
CA GLU A 677 24.03 8.34 -19.02
C GLU A 677 23.17 7.08 -19.20
N LYS A 678 22.89 6.37 -18.10
CA LYS A 678 22.00 5.18 -18.08
C LYS A 678 20.53 5.49 -18.39
N ARG A 679 20.14 6.77 -18.35
CA ARG A 679 18.81 7.25 -18.76
C ARG A 679 18.77 7.60 -20.24
N LYS A 680 19.89 8.07 -20.81
CA LYS A 680 20.04 8.35 -22.25
C LYS A 680 19.97 7.06 -23.08
N ASP A 681 20.62 6.00 -22.62
CA ASP A 681 20.60 4.68 -23.29
C ASP A 681 19.20 4.05 -23.38
N ARG A 682 18.33 4.34 -22.40
CA ARG A 682 16.94 3.85 -22.39
C ARG A 682 16.00 4.62 -23.32
N ILE A 683 16.39 5.82 -23.75
CA ILE A 683 15.60 6.61 -24.72
C ILE A 683 15.96 6.20 -26.16
N THR A 684 17.17 5.69 -26.39
CA THR A 684 17.64 5.29 -27.73
C THR A 684 17.45 3.81 -28.06
N SER A 685 17.14 2.93 -27.08
CA SER A 685 16.88 1.52 -27.34
C SER A 685 15.44 1.24 -27.79
N LYS A 686 15.20 1.07 -29.09
CA LYS A 686 13.96 0.45 -29.62
C LYS A 686 14.01 -1.06 -29.38
N GLY A 687 13.10 -1.58 -28.55
CA GLY A 687 12.94 -3.02 -28.30
C GLY A 687 12.17 -3.73 -29.44
N PRO A 688 12.36 -5.05 -29.61
CA PRO A 688 12.00 -5.75 -30.84
C PRO A 688 10.62 -6.40 -30.76
N TYR A 689 9.53 -5.63 -30.67
CA TYR A 689 8.19 -6.15 -30.97
C TYR A 689 7.31 -5.04 -31.54
N GLN A 690 7.37 -4.86 -32.86
CA GLN A 690 6.28 -4.29 -33.64
C GLN A 690 5.46 -5.46 -34.17
N MET A 691 4.14 -5.47 -33.94
CA MET A 691 3.23 -6.35 -34.68
C MET A 691 2.27 -5.48 -35.48
N MET A 692 2.37 -5.70 -36.79
CA MET A 692 1.49 -5.20 -37.84
C MET A 692 0.04 -5.62 -37.61
N GLY A 693 -0.88 -4.79 -38.09
CA GLY A 693 -2.29 -5.14 -38.21
C GLY A 693 -2.56 -6.11 -39.36
N SER A 694 -3.67 -6.83 -39.26
CA SER A 694 -4.31 -7.50 -40.39
C SER A 694 -5.79 -7.75 -40.11
N ASN A 695 -6.60 -7.41 -41.11
CA ASN A 695 -8.04 -7.54 -41.22
C ASN A 695 -8.53 -8.99 -41.45
N ALA A 696 -9.82 -9.18 -41.15
CA ALA A 696 -10.81 -10.08 -41.75
C ALA A 696 -10.83 -11.57 -41.37
N MET A 697 -11.93 -12.01 -40.74
CA MET A 697 -13.00 -12.73 -41.48
C MET A 697 -14.29 -12.84 -40.67
N VAL A 698 -15.40 -12.58 -41.36
CA VAL A 698 -16.80 -12.68 -40.94
C VAL A 698 -17.28 -14.11 -41.13
N VAL A 699 -17.95 -14.70 -40.14
CA VAL A 699 -18.89 -15.83 -40.34
C VAL A 699 -20.15 -15.56 -39.52
N SER A 700 -21.28 -15.61 -40.23
CA SER A 700 -22.64 -15.37 -39.75
C SER A 700 -23.42 -16.67 -39.52
N SER A 701 -24.55 -16.54 -38.81
CA SER A 701 -25.70 -17.48 -38.68
C SER A 701 -25.45 -18.66 -37.71
N SER A 702 -26.40 -19.14 -36.90
CA SER A 702 -27.86 -18.97 -36.79
C SER A 702 -28.32 -19.52 -35.43
N LYS A 703 -29.38 -18.96 -34.84
CA LYS A 703 -30.19 -19.61 -33.79
C LYS A 703 -30.85 -20.89 -34.33
N PRO A 704 -31.26 -21.81 -33.44
CA PRO A 704 -32.66 -22.24 -33.49
C PRO A 704 -33.35 -22.31 -32.12
N GLU A 705 -34.68 -22.40 -32.26
CA GLU A 705 -35.77 -22.24 -31.30
C GLU A 705 -35.97 -23.39 -30.32
N GLU A 706 -36.76 -23.06 -29.29
CA GLU A 706 -37.44 -23.96 -28.35
C GLU A 706 -38.32 -25.00 -29.06
N SER A 707 -38.38 -26.21 -28.50
CA SER A 707 -39.60 -27.03 -28.58
C SER A 707 -39.83 -27.81 -27.28
N ASN A 708 -41.04 -27.64 -26.76
CA ASN A 708 -41.64 -28.40 -25.67
C ASN A 708 -41.90 -29.85 -26.10
N LYS A 709 -41.65 -30.80 -25.20
CA LYS A 709 -42.53 -31.96 -24.96
C LYS A 709 -42.20 -32.63 -23.62
N ALA A 710 -43.20 -32.69 -22.75
CA ALA A 710 -43.22 -33.48 -21.53
C ALA A 710 -43.66 -34.92 -21.84
N TRP A 711 -43.12 -35.92 -21.12
CA TRP A 711 -43.93 -36.99 -20.53
C TRP A 711 -43.19 -37.76 -19.43
N LEU A 712 -44.02 -38.24 -18.50
CA LEU A 712 -43.84 -38.83 -17.17
C LEU A 712 -42.95 -40.10 -17.08
N GLY A 713 -42.37 -40.31 -15.88
CA GLY A 713 -41.80 -41.60 -15.47
C GLY A 713 -41.20 -41.58 -14.05
N LEU A 714 -42.04 -41.89 -13.07
CA LEU A 714 -41.85 -42.17 -11.63
C LEU A 714 -40.47 -42.67 -11.13
N GLY A 715 -40.13 -42.28 -9.88
CA GLY A 715 -39.23 -43.06 -9.02
C GLY A 715 -38.45 -42.24 -7.99
N GLY A 716 -39.11 -41.77 -6.93
CA GLY A 716 -38.46 -41.06 -5.82
C GLY A 716 -37.70 -42.00 -4.88
N ALA A 717 -36.51 -41.58 -4.45
CA ALA A 717 -35.88 -42.02 -3.21
C ALA A 717 -35.33 -40.78 -2.49
N GLN A 718 -36.05 -40.33 -1.46
CA GLN A 718 -35.57 -39.39 -0.46
C GLN A 718 -34.55 -40.10 0.43
N ILE A 719 -33.35 -39.53 0.55
CA ILE A 719 -32.45 -39.84 1.67
C ILE A 719 -32.50 -38.66 2.63
N THR A 720 -33.20 -38.89 3.74
CA THR A 720 -33.23 -38.04 4.94
C THR A 720 -31.99 -38.35 5.77
N VAL A 721 -31.06 -37.40 5.92
CA VAL A 721 -29.98 -37.52 6.90
C VAL A 721 -30.47 -36.99 8.24
N LYS A 722 -30.61 -37.91 9.19
CA LYS A 722 -30.89 -37.67 10.61
C LYS A 722 -29.69 -36.95 11.25
N ILE A 723 -29.99 -35.89 11.99
CA ILE A 723 -29.10 -35.27 12.99
C ILE A 723 -29.36 -36.01 14.31
N GLU A 724 -28.31 -36.50 14.97
CA GLU A 724 -28.35 -36.94 16.36
C GLU A 724 -27.42 -36.06 17.21
N PRO A 725 -27.83 -35.67 18.44
CA PRO A 725 -27.03 -34.81 19.31
C PRO A 725 -26.21 -35.59 20.36
N GLN A 726 -25.03 -35.04 20.63
CA GLN A 726 -24.21 -35.01 21.86
C GLN A 726 -23.99 -36.28 22.72
N SER A 727 -22.70 -36.52 22.98
CA SER A 727 -22.12 -36.47 24.34
C SER A 727 -20.72 -35.89 24.30
#